data_AF-A0AA88SZL9-F1
#
_entry.id   AF-A0AA88SZL9-F1
#
_cell.length_a   1.000
_cell.length_b   1.000
_cell.length_c   1.000
_cell.angle_alpha   90.00
_cell.angle_beta   90.00
_cell.angle_gamma   90.00
#
_symmetry.space_group_name_H-M   'P 1'
#
loop_
_entity.id
_entity.type
_entity.pdbx_description
1 polymer ?
#
loop_
_entity_poly.entity_id
_entity_poly.type
_entity_poly.pdbx_seq_one_letter_code
_entity_poly.pdbx_strand_id
1 'polypeptide(L)'
;MPPTSQSSDVSSTVIVGRDSFLVKIIKVCFLSNSSNLGKNFKLVRCEEGWTVRDVITVVLSSGCVGPDIKHTLCYGLLLKHLKSSEVHWLHPDLTVSELTQRYEQQHLEAEWRYDLRIRYIPSNFMEEFEDDRTTMLYFYQQVRSDYMQQYASKVSDGMALQLGCLEIRRFYKDMNPNGLEKKSNFELLEKEVGLDLFFPRELINSMKPKQLRRLIQQTFLGYSTLKQDQCIAKFFATLAQCYSYTQESFACQLVHGWSLAIDLVIGPEGISQQTENSTPICLATFSQVCSISCSVESDDRALLTVHIDSKQPLSVHTSSLAVAENMADLIDGYCRLSGVSESSLISRPNKGRDTRLKLPEIPKVPGPRGPDRGLSSDIYAEIPEEKEKSCDKHNISRDDVIVGRILGEGFFGEVHEGVYKSPTGDRIRVAIKTCKDCSADVKEKFLSEAELMKNLEHPHIVCLIGVIEVDPVWIVMELYEHGELGNYLVEQQYILTSTTLILYCLQICKALAYLEGLNMVHRDIAVRNVLVASPECVKLGDFGLSRYVDEQEYYKASISRLPIKWMAPESINFRRFTTASDVWMFGVCVWEIFSMAQQPFFWLENGQVINQLESGVRLPKPQPCPPTIYSLLNHCWAYEPNARPSFCQLVCSLSEIHRAEVEQEHGVRRDRSHSILSKGPPNRTEPPPKPSRTQGNTLPRVSHIQAADKDSRSVWEKERVQVENTLQRQKVEMLMDKQWLEQEEKQLDPVGRLDLYSKPPENTPGNGPPKKPPMPAGIAQPRPTAEMDRSGDQVYTGVMAMVKQVVQLKNDVNTLPASEYPSAVKVVGMTLRELIQSVDEILPSLHSSVTTEIEGTKKLLNKDLGELISKMRLAQQNSITSLKEECQRQMLAAAHTLALDSKNLLDAVDQARVRANLAKPKTDSQDVSGE
;
A
#
# COMPACT_ATOMS: atom_id res chain seq x y z
N MET A 1 63.54 20.15 56.71
CA MET A 1 64.30 20.61 55.52
C MET A 1 64.15 19.54 54.43
N PRO A 2 64.00 19.91 53.14
CA PRO A 2 63.79 18.99 52.00
C PRO A 2 65.14 18.55 51.35
N PRO A 3 65.17 17.77 50.24
CA PRO A 3 64.11 17.04 49.50
C PRO A 3 64.24 15.50 49.71
N THR A 4 63.84 14.50 48.90
CA THR A 4 63.25 14.28 47.54
C THR A 4 62.52 12.89 47.61
N SER A 5 61.90 12.19 46.63
CA SER A 5 61.59 12.33 45.17
C SER A 5 60.33 11.47 44.83
N GLN A 6 60.15 11.06 43.55
CA GLN A 6 59.16 10.08 43.04
C GLN A 6 59.93 9.05 42.13
N SER A 7 59.38 7.99 41.52
CA SER A 7 57.97 7.63 41.21
C SER A 7 57.71 6.12 40.98
N SER A 8 56.53 5.64 41.40
CA SER A 8 55.65 4.57 40.83
C SER A 8 56.23 3.24 40.28
N ASP A 9 55.76 2.13 40.87
CA ASP A 9 55.82 0.76 40.35
C ASP A 9 54.48 0.30 39.72
N VAL A 10 54.51 -0.68 38.80
CA VAL A 10 53.32 -1.34 38.22
C VAL A 10 53.60 -2.82 37.94
N SER A 11 52.85 -3.76 38.54
CA SER A 11 52.79 -5.15 38.04
C SER A 11 51.55 -5.94 38.48
N SER A 12 50.92 -6.58 37.49
CA SER A 12 50.15 -7.85 37.48
C SER A 12 49.22 -8.26 38.64
N THR A 13 47.95 -8.53 38.29
CA THR A 13 47.22 -9.74 38.71
C THR A 13 46.29 -10.18 37.57
N VAL A 14 46.01 -11.49 37.46
CA VAL A 14 45.27 -12.12 36.34
C VAL A 14 43.76 -11.87 36.46
N ILE A 15 43.09 -11.65 35.32
CA ILE A 15 41.62 -11.65 35.19
C ILE A 15 41.21 -12.74 34.18
N VAL A 16 40.22 -13.56 34.57
CA VAL A 16 39.62 -14.59 33.71
C VAL A 16 38.62 -13.93 32.75
N GLY A 17 38.75 -14.18 31.45
CA GLY A 17 37.81 -13.68 30.44
C GLY A 17 36.43 -14.33 30.55
N ARG A 18 35.38 -13.53 30.29
CA ARG A 18 34.07 -14.03 29.86
C ARG A 18 33.99 -13.85 28.35
N ASP A 19 33.84 -14.94 27.60
CA ASP A 19 33.64 -14.87 26.16
C ASP A 19 32.28 -14.25 25.84
N SER A 20 32.29 -13.08 25.21
CA SER A 20 31.10 -12.44 24.65
C SER A 20 30.93 -12.87 23.19
N PHE A 21 30.09 -13.87 22.94
CA PHE A 21 29.84 -14.41 21.62
C PHE A 21 29.35 -13.33 20.63
N LEU A 22 30.05 -13.22 19.50
CA LEU A 22 29.76 -12.21 18.46
C LEU A 22 28.53 -12.62 17.65
N VAL A 23 27.49 -11.79 17.69
CA VAL A 23 26.28 -11.95 16.89
C VAL A 23 26.54 -11.50 15.46
N LYS A 24 26.41 -12.41 14.48
CA LYS A 24 26.53 -12.10 13.05
C LYS A 24 25.19 -11.67 12.44
N ILE A 25 25.23 -10.76 11.46
CA ILE A 25 24.07 -10.30 10.69
C ILE A 25 24.38 -10.42 9.20
N ILE A 26 23.61 -11.21 8.46
CA ILE A 26 23.80 -11.42 7.01
C ILE A 26 22.81 -10.56 6.22
N LYS A 27 23.28 -9.88 5.17
CA LYS A 27 22.45 -9.10 4.24
C LYS A 27 22.05 -9.93 3.02
N VAL A 28 20.92 -10.64 3.09
CA VAL A 28 20.40 -11.45 1.99
C VAL A 28 19.59 -10.57 1.02
N CYS A 29 20.05 -10.46 -0.22
CA CYS A 29 19.36 -9.76 -1.30
C CYS A 29 18.37 -10.68 -2.03
N PHE A 30 17.28 -10.11 -2.56
CA PHE A 30 16.22 -10.86 -3.24
C PHE A 30 15.51 -10.03 -4.33
N LEU A 31 14.70 -10.69 -5.15
CA LEU A 31 13.94 -10.07 -6.25
C LEU A 31 12.52 -9.66 -5.84
N SER A 32 11.98 -8.62 -6.48
CA SER A 32 10.62 -8.13 -6.25
C SER A 32 10.06 -7.46 -7.51
N ASN A 33 8.73 -7.33 -7.60
CA ASN A 33 8.00 -6.70 -8.72
C ASN A 33 8.29 -5.19 -8.90
N SER A 34 9.06 -4.57 -7.99
CA SER A 34 9.54 -3.19 -8.13
C SER A 34 10.38 -2.98 -9.39
N SER A 35 10.40 -1.77 -9.96
CA SER A 35 11.32 -1.37 -11.03
C SER A 35 12.82 -1.52 -10.67
N ASN A 36 13.14 -1.60 -9.37
CA ASN A 36 14.50 -1.78 -8.85
C ASN A 36 14.86 -3.27 -8.70
N LEU A 37 15.08 -3.98 -9.81
CA LEU A 37 15.62 -5.34 -9.77
C LEU A 37 16.98 -5.37 -9.03
N GLY A 38 17.11 -6.29 -8.06
CA GLY A 38 18.36 -6.53 -7.33
C GLY A 38 18.70 -5.57 -6.18
N LYS A 39 17.87 -4.56 -5.86
CA LYS A 39 18.09 -3.64 -4.72
C LYS A 39 17.40 -4.05 -3.40
N ASN A 40 16.46 -4.99 -3.43
CA ASN A 40 15.72 -5.42 -2.23
C ASN A 40 16.58 -6.39 -1.41
N PHE A 41 16.55 -6.26 -0.08
CA PHE A 41 17.31 -7.12 0.84
C PHE A 41 16.65 -7.22 2.21
N LYS A 42 17.01 -8.27 2.95
CA LYS A 42 16.70 -8.50 4.37
C LYS A 42 17.99 -8.58 5.17
N LEU A 43 18.02 -7.99 6.35
CA LEU A 43 19.06 -8.25 7.34
C LEU A 43 18.61 -9.42 8.23
N VAL A 44 19.43 -10.47 8.30
CA VAL A 44 19.17 -11.69 9.07
C VAL A 44 20.18 -11.79 10.20
N ARG A 45 19.74 -11.51 11.43
CA ARG A 45 20.51 -11.78 12.63
C ARG A 45 20.58 -13.30 12.82
N CYS A 46 21.79 -13.84 12.87
CA CYS A 46 22.06 -15.25 13.07
C CYS A 46 22.43 -15.54 14.53
N GLU A 47 22.08 -16.72 15.02
CA GLU A 47 22.50 -17.19 16.34
C GLU A 47 23.64 -18.22 16.21
N GLU A 48 24.18 -18.67 17.34
CA GLU A 48 25.25 -19.67 17.36
C GLU A 48 24.75 -21.03 16.82
N GLY A 49 25.54 -21.66 15.95
CA GLY A 49 25.21 -22.95 15.33
C GLY A 49 24.20 -22.90 14.18
N TRP A 50 23.61 -21.74 13.85
CA TRP A 50 22.72 -21.59 12.69
C TRP A 50 23.38 -22.02 11.36
N THR A 51 22.57 -22.57 10.47
CA THR A 51 22.94 -23.02 9.13
C THR A 51 22.38 -22.10 8.04
N VAL A 52 22.86 -22.27 6.80
CA VAL A 52 22.32 -21.57 5.62
C VAL A 52 20.84 -21.89 5.40
N ARG A 53 20.40 -23.11 5.74
CA ARG A 53 18.98 -23.54 5.75
C ARG A 53 18.12 -22.64 6.64
N ASP A 54 18.61 -22.28 7.82
CA ASP A 54 17.91 -21.43 8.79
C ASP A 54 17.81 -19.98 8.27
N VAL A 55 18.91 -19.46 7.69
CA VAL A 55 18.95 -18.14 7.05
C VAL A 55 17.93 -18.04 5.90
N ILE A 56 17.86 -19.05 5.02
CA ILE A 56 16.87 -19.10 3.94
C ILE A 56 15.45 -19.14 4.52
N THR A 57 15.20 -19.99 5.51
CA THR A 57 13.89 -20.13 6.18
C THR A 57 13.42 -18.81 6.79
N VAL A 58 14.31 -18.05 7.45
CA VAL A 58 14.00 -16.73 8.04
C VAL A 58 13.74 -15.65 6.99
N VAL A 59 14.31 -15.76 5.78
CA VAL A 59 13.96 -14.84 4.69
C VAL A 59 12.58 -15.18 4.13
N LEU A 60 12.35 -16.45 3.74
CA LEU A 60 11.10 -16.89 3.11
C LEU A 60 9.88 -16.70 4.03
N SER A 61 9.95 -17.16 5.28
CA SER A 61 8.84 -17.09 6.26
C SER A 61 8.45 -15.66 6.65
N SER A 62 9.29 -14.66 6.36
CA SER A 62 9.08 -13.28 6.78
C SER A 62 8.23 -12.42 5.83
N GLY A 63 7.66 -13.02 4.78
CA GLY A 63 6.76 -12.36 3.83
C GLY A 63 7.40 -11.34 2.89
N CYS A 64 8.69 -11.00 3.06
CA CYS A 64 9.36 -9.98 2.24
C CYS A 64 9.61 -10.41 0.79
N VAL A 65 9.64 -11.72 0.53
CA VAL A 65 9.65 -12.33 -0.81
C VAL A 65 8.22 -12.41 -1.37
N GLY A 66 7.27 -12.80 -0.51
CA GLY A 66 5.82 -12.85 -0.74
C GLY A 66 5.15 -13.79 0.27
N PRO A 67 3.81 -13.88 0.27
CA PRO A 67 3.06 -14.80 1.13
C PRO A 67 3.06 -16.24 0.58
N ASP A 68 2.56 -17.17 1.39
CA ASP A 68 2.12 -18.52 0.98
C ASP A 68 3.14 -19.41 0.23
N ILE A 69 4.44 -19.19 0.48
CA ILE A 69 5.53 -19.99 -0.11
C ILE A 69 5.47 -21.43 0.40
N LYS A 70 5.29 -22.38 -0.52
CA LYS A 70 5.25 -23.83 -0.25
C LYS A 70 6.59 -24.48 -0.61
N HIS A 71 7.17 -24.11 -1.75
CA HIS A 71 8.32 -24.79 -2.37
C HIS A 71 9.68 -24.33 -1.83
N THR A 72 9.80 -24.28 -0.50
CA THR A 72 11.00 -23.81 0.20
C THR A 72 12.29 -24.54 -0.22
N LEU A 73 12.20 -25.85 -0.51
CA LEU A 73 13.32 -26.67 -0.98
C LEU A 73 13.89 -26.28 -2.36
N CYS A 74 13.18 -25.48 -3.15
CA CYS A 74 13.67 -25.00 -4.46
C CYS A 74 14.68 -23.84 -4.32
N TYR A 75 14.73 -23.19 -3.15
CA TYR A 75 15.58 -22.04 -2.88
C TYR A 75 16.98 -22.44 -2.37
N GLY A 76 17.99 -21.72 -2.86
CA GLY A 76 19.37 -21.76 -2.39
C GLY A 76 19.93 -20.34 -2.18
N LEU A 77 21.09 -20.25 -1.52
CA LEU A 77 21.76 -18.97 -1.24
C LEU A 77 23.06 -18.87 -2.03
N LEU A 78 23.12 -17.91 -2.96
CA LEU A 78 24.31 -17.66 -3.77
C LEU A 78 25.19 -16.60 -3.09
N LEU A 79 26.42 -16.97 -2.76
CA LEU A 79 27.47 -16.02 -2.38
C LEU A 79 28.24 -15.62 -3.63
N LYS A 80 28.32 -14.30 -3.89
CA LYS A 80 29.01 -13.73 -5.04
C LYS A 80 30.03 -12.69 -4.59
N HIS A 81 31.25 -12.78 -5.10
CA HIS A 81 32.23 -11.71 -4.93
C HIS A 81 31.92 -10.55 -5.90
N LEU A 82 32.01 -9.31 -5.44
CA LEU A 82 31.65 -8.13 -6.22
C LEU A 82 32.78 -7.64 -7.14
N LYS A 83 34.02 -8.13 -6.96
CA LYS A 83 35.22 -7.69 -7.69
C LYS A 83 35.84 -8.75 -8.61
N SER A 84 35.37 -10.00 -8.57
CA SER A 84 35.80 -11.09 -9.47
C SER A 84 34.59 -11.82 -10.06
N SER A 85 34.83 -12.82 -10.90
CA SER A 85 33.80 -13.73 -11.41
C SER A 85 33.45 -14.87 -10.43
N GLU A 86 33.89 -14.78 -9.17
CA GLU A 86 33.83 -15.85 -8.20
C GLU A 86 32.44 -15.96 -7.54
N VAL A 87 31.93 -17.19 -7.50
CA VAL A 87 30.60 -17.54 -7.00
C VAL A 87 30.64 -18.87 -6.26
N HIS A 88 30.01 -18.91 -5.09
CA HIS A 88 29.86 -20.10 -4.25
C HIS A 88 28.38 -20.28 -3.91
N TRP A 89 27.79 -21.40 -4.30
CA TRP A 89 26.48 -21.80 -3.80
C TRP A 89 26.64 -22.37 -2.40
N LEU A 90 26.01 -21.72 -1.43
CA LEU A 90 26.14 -22.08 -0.03
C LEU A 90 25.21 -23.25 0.27
N HIS A 91 25.83 -24.42 0.47
CA HIS A 91 25.11 -25.64 0.83
C HIS A 91 24.24 -25.42 2.09
N PRO A 92 22.99 -25.89 2.14
CA PRO A 92 22.08 -25.61 3.26
C PRO A 92 22.61 -26.01 4.64
N ASP A 93 23.44 -27.06 4.72
CA ASP A 93 23.99 -27.58 5.98
C ASP A 93 25.36 -26.98 6.33
N LEU A 94 25.78 -25.91 5.64
CA LEU A 94 26.93 -25.09 6.03
C LEU A 94 26.54 -24.20 7.22
N THR A 95 27.32 -24.23 8.31
CA THR A 95 27.09 -23.33 9.45
C THR A 95 27.54 -21.90 9.15
N VAL A 96 26.89 -20.91 9.76
CA VAL A 96 27.28 -19.49 9.67
C VAL A 96 28.71 -19.26 10.19
N SER A 97 29.18 -20.09 11.13
CA SER A 97 30.58 -20.16 11.57
C SER A 97 31.54 -20.63 10.47
N GLU A 98 31.26 -21.76 9.81
CA GLU A 98 32.08 -22.28 8.70
C GLU A 98 32.10 -21.30 7.52
N LEU A 99 30.95 -20.71 7.17
CA LEU A 99 30.79 -19.66 6.16
C LEU A 99 31.74 -18.48 6.39
N THR A 100 31.72 -17.95 7.62
CA THR A 100 32.57 -16.82 8.03
C THR A 100 34.05 -17.20 7.96
N GLN A 101 34.42 -18.37 8.49
CA GLN A 101 35.81 -18.85 8.46
C GLN A 101 36.32 -19.10 7.03
N ARG A 102 35.48 -19.62 6.15
CA ARG A 102 35.90 -20.12 4.83
C ARG A 102 36.04 -19.03 3.78
N TYR A 103 35.09 -18.09 3.72
CA TYR A 103 35.00 -17.12 2.62
C TYR A 103 35.29 -15.66 3.06
N GLU A 104 34.88 -15.28 4.27
CA GLU A 104 35.02 -13.90 4.76
C GLU A 104 36.34 -13.62 5.51
N GLN A 105 37.11 -14.64 5.89
CA GLN A 105 38.47 -14.41 6.43
C GLN A 105 39.50 -14.00 5.35
N GLN A 106 39.14 -14.13 4.07
CA GLN A 106 40.05 -13.87 2.93
C GLN A 106 39.82 -12.49 2.27
N HIS A 107 38.62 -11.92 2.44
CA HIS A 107 38.13 -10.72 1.76
C HIS A 107 37.22 -9.90 2.68
N LEU A 108 37.10 -8.59 2.46
CA LEU A 108 36.24 -7.76 3.31
C LEU A 108 34.77 -8.14 3.12
N GLU A 109 33.98 -8.17 4.19
CA GLU A 109 32.54 -8.53 4.15
C GLU A 109 31.75 -7.71 3.11
N ALA A 110 32.09 -6.43 2.95
CA ALA A 110 31.47 -5.53 1.97
C ALA A 110 31.84 -5.83 0.49
N GLU A 111 32.79 -6.72 0.23
CA GLU A 111 33.12 -7.23 -1.12
C GLU A 111 32.26 -8.44 -1.50
N TRP A 112 31.54 -9.02 -0.54
CA TRP A 112 30.64 -10.15 -0.74
C TRP A 112 29.18 -9.71 -0.88
N ARG A 113 28.41 -10.49 -1.62
CA ARG A 113 26.95 -10.33 -1.76
C ARG A 113 26.26 -11.68 -1.66
N TYR A 114 25.23 -11.74 -0.82
CA TYR A 114 24.33 -12.88 -0.70
C TYR A 114 23.07 -12.61 -1.52
N ASP A 115 22.76 -13.46 -2.51
CA ASP A 115 21.53 -13.40 -3.30
C ASP A 115 20.70 -14.69 -3.09
N LEU A 116 19.48 -14.56 -2.58
CA LEU A 116 18.50 -15.64 -2.51
C LEU A 116 18.00 -15.97 -3.92
N ARG A 117 18.11 -17.22 -4.35
CA ARG A 117 17.76 -17.65 -5.70
C ARG A 117 17.06 -19.01 -5.69
N ILE A 118 16.20 -19.25 -6.68
CA ILE A 118 15.71 -20.59 -6.98
C ILE A 118 16.78 -21.31 -7.79
N ARG A 119 17.16 -22.52 -7.38
CA ARG A 119 18.21 -23.33 -8.02
C ARG A 119 17.74 -24.73 -8.42
N TYR A 120 17.04 -25.40 -7.51
CA TYR A 120 16.58 -26.77 -7.69
C TYR A 120 15.13 -26.73 -8.19
N ILE A 121 14.91 -27.11 -9.45
CA ILE A 121 13.66 -26.82 -10.18
C ILE A 121 12.95 -28.14 -10.53
N PRO A 122 11.69 -28.37 -10.12
CA PRO A 122 10.94 -29.57 -10.52
C PRO A 122 10.81 -29.71 -12.04
N SER A 123 10.78 -30.94 -12.56
CA SER A 123 10.59 -31.19 -14.01
C SER A 123 9.26 -30.60 -14.52
N ASN A 124 8.22 -30.66 -13.70
CA ASN A 124 6.90 -30.08 -13.91
C ASN A 124 6.68 -28.75 -13.13
N PHE A 125 7.71 -27.92 -12.93
CA PHE A 125 7.63 -26.69 -12.10
C PHE A 125 6.46 -25.75 -12.45
N MET A 126 5.97 -25.75 -13.69
CA MET A 126 4.81 -24.96 -14.12
C MET A 126 3.50 -25.39 -13.44
N GLU A 127 3.39 -26.67 -13.07
CA GLU A 127 2.25 -27.26 -12.37
C GLU A 127 2.46 -27.18 -10.85
N GLU A 128 3.63 -27.60 -10.35
CA GLU A 128 3.98 -27.53 -8.92
C GLU A 128 3.81 -26.10 -8.36
N PHE A 129 4.33 -25.09 -9.08
CA PHE A 129 4.24 -23.69 -8.66
C PHE A 129 2.91 -23.00 -9.03
N GLU A 130 1.93 -23.68 -9.66
CA GLU A 130 0.60 -23.06 -9.92
C GLU A 130 -0.07 -22.63 -8.61
N ASP A 131 0.04 -23.50 -7.60
CA ASP A 131 -0.53 -23.33 -6.27
C ASP A 131 0.41 -22.52 -5.33
N ASP A 132 1.58 -22.09 -5.81
CA ASP A 132 2.58 -21.26 -5.12
C ASP A 132 3.00 -20.08 -6.01
N ARG A 133 2.07 -19.13 -6.12
CA ARG A 133 2.23 -17.96 -6.99
C ARG A 133 3.44 -17.08 -6.63
N THR A 134 3.89 -17.12 -5.38
CA THR A 134 5.09 -16.39 -4.94
C THR A 134 6.34 -17.02 -5.54
N THR A 135 6.51 -18.34 -5.42
CA THR A 135 7.64 -19.06 -6.03
C THR A 135 7.62 -18.93 -7.56
N MET A 136 6.46 -19.11 -8.21
CA MET A 136 6.28 -18.90 -9.67
C MET A 136 6.74 -17.50 -10.12
N LEU A 137 6.29 -16.46 -9.42
CA LEU A 137 6.59 -15.08 -9.78
C LEU A 137 8.04 -14.67 -9.43
N TYR A 138 8.62 -15.28 -8.40
CA TYR A 138 10.04 -15.13 -8.07
C TYR A 138 10.94 -15.75 -9.15
N PHE A 139 10.62 -16.98 -9.57
CA PHE A 139 11.35 -17.66 -10.65
C PHE A 139 11.25 -16.90 -11.96
N TYR A 140 10.06 -16.39 -12.31
CA TYR A 140 9.87 -15.52 -13.46
C TYR A 140 10.77 -14.28 -13.42
N GLN A 141 10.83 -13.58 -12.28
CA GLN A 141 11.68 -12.40 -12.13
C GLN A 141 13.17 -12.74 -12.21
N GLN A 142 13.58 -13.89 -11.67
CA GLN A 142 14.96 -14.37 -11.74
C GLN A 142 15.37 -14.62 -13.20
N VAL A 143 14.63 -15.46 -13.91
CA VAL A 143 14.91 -15.81 -15.31
C VAL A 143 14.86 -14.57 -16.21
N ARG A 144 13.92 -13.63 -15.98
CA ARG A 144 13.88 -12.33 -16.69
C ARG A 144 15.09 -11.46 -16.35
N SER A 145 15.56 -11.43 -15.10
CA SER A 145 16.74 -10.66 -14.69
C SER A 145 18.02 -11.22 -15.32
N ASP A 146 18.19 -12.55 -15.32
CA ASP A 146 19.34 -13.22 -15.90
C ASP A 146 19.35 -13.03 -17.44
N TYR A 147 18.18 -13.13 -18.09
CA TYR A 147 18.00 -12.77 -19.50
C TYR A 147 18.49 -11.35 -19.79
N MET A 148 17.96 -10.34 -19.10
CA MET A 148 18.30 -8.92 -19.32
C MET A 148 19.78 -8.60 -19.06
N GLN A 149 20.46 -9.36 -18.18
CA GLN A 149 21.87 -9.13 -17.84
C GLN A 149 22.88 -9.92 -18.69
N GLN A 150 22.52 -11.12 -19.17
CA GLN A 150 23.51 -12.09 -19.69
C GLN A 150 23.16 -12.70 -21.06
N TYR A 151 21.90 -12.60 -21.52
CA TYR A 151 21.43 -13.28 -22.74
C TYR A 151 20.68 -12.37 -23.71
N ALA A 152 20.27 -11.16 -23.31
CA ALA A 152 19.50 -10.26 -24.19
C ALA A 152 20.28 -9.75 -25.42
N SER A 153 21.61 -9.79 -25.38
CA SER A 153 22.50 -9.55 -26.53
C SER A 153 22.73 -10.77 -27.43
N LYS A 154 22.22 -11.95 -27.05
CA LYS A 154 22.33 -13.23 -27.78
C LYS A 154 21.03 -13.64 -28.49
N VAL A 155 19.92 -12.96 -28.22
CA VAL A 155 18.62 -13.19 -28.89
C VAL A 155 18.45 -12.26 -30.09
N SER A 156 17.53 -12.58 -30.99
CA SER A 156 17.18 -11.68 -32.10
C SER A 156 16.30 -10.52 -31.64
N ASP A 157 16.38 -9.38 -32.34
CA ASP A 157 15.50 -8.21 -32.14
C ASP A 157 14.02 -8.59 -32.07
N GLY A 158 13.59 -9.55 -32.90
CA GLY A 158 12.22 -10.08 -32.89
C GLY A 158 11.86 -10.80 -31.59
N MET A 159 12.75 -11.63 -31.04
CA MET A 159 12.52 -12.31 -29.76
C MET A 159 12.59 -11.32 -28.58
N ALA A 160 13.51 -10.36 -28.60
CA ALA A 160 13.58 -9.29 -27.60
C ALA A 160 12.30 -8.42 -27.59
N LEU A 161 11.76 -8.09 -28.77
CA LEU A 161 10.45 -7.43 -28.90
C LEU A 161 9.32 -8.27 -28.29
N GLN A 162 9.31 -9.59 -28.53
CA GLN A 162 8.29 -10.48 -27.98
C GLN A 162 8.36 -10.56 -26.44
N LEU A 163 9.53 -10.82 -25.88
CA LEU A 163 9.76 -10.95 -24.43
C LEU A 163 9.42 -9.63 -23.70
N GLY A 164 9.82 -8.49 -24.24
CA GLY A 164 9.49 -7.18 -23.66
C GLY A 164 8.00 -6.83 -23.76
N CYS A 165 7.32 -7.16 -24.87
CA CYS A 165 5.87 -6.96 -24.97
C CYS A 165 5.06 -7.85 -24.02
N LEU A 166 5.54 -9.08 -23.74
CA LEU A 166 4.96 -9.95 -22.71
C LEU A 166 5.13 -9.34 -21.31
N GLU A 167 6.29 -8.78 -20.98
CA GLU A 167 6.49 -8.07 -19.71
C GLU A 167 5.59 -6.82 -19.61
N ILE A 168 5.44 -6.02 -20.68
CA ILE A 168 4.52 -4.85 -20.65
C ILE A 168 3.09 -5.29 -20.34
N ARG A 169 2.60 -6.38 -20.94
CA ARG A 169 1.24 -6.91 -20.69
C ARG A 169 1.09 -7.46 -19.27
N ARG A 170 2.12 -8.13 -18.74
CA ARG A 170 2.18 -8.65 -17.36
C ARG A 170 2.22 -7.52 -16.33
N PHE A 171 3.05 -6.50 -16.56
CA PHE A 171 3.30 -5.38 -15.66
C PHE A 171 2.09 -4.44 -15.60
N TYR A 172 1.56 -4.01 -16.74
CA TYR A 172 0.36 -3.20 -16.84
C TYR A 172 -0.89 -4.07 -17.01
N LYS A 173 -1.09 -5.05 -16.12
CA LYS A 173 -2.17 -6.06 -16.21
C LYS A 173 -3.59 -5.49 -16.36
N ASP A 174 -3.84 -4.28 -15.88
CA ASP A 174 -5.15 -3.62 -15.87
C ASP A 174 -5.42 -2.74 -17.11
N MET A 175 -4.42 -2.53 -17.99
CA MET A 175 -4.52 -1.69 -19.18
C MET A 175 -5.39 -2.35 -20.29
N ASN A 176 -6.18 -1.55 -21.01
CA ASN A 176 -6.93 -1.99 -22.20
C ASN A 176 -6.00 -2.69 -23.22
N PRO A 177 -6.41 -3.80 -23.87
CA PRO A 177 -5.71 -4.39 -25.02
C PRO A 177 -5.17 -3.40 -26.07
N ASN A 178 -5.95 -2.36 -26.43
CA ASN A 178 -5.54 -1.33 -27.39
C ASN A 178 -4.79 -0.16 -26.73
N GLY A 179 -4.44 -0.26 -25.45
CA GLY A 179 -3.91 0.83 -24.64
C GLY A 179 -2.63 1.47 -25.19
N LEU A 180 -1.77 0.72 -25.88
CA LEU A 180 -0.53 1.25 -26.50
C LEU A 180 -0.74 1.88 -27.88
N GLU A 181 -1.91 1.75 -28.52
CA GLU A 181 -2.19 2.41 -29.81
C GLU A 181 -2.26 3.94 -29.64
N LYS A 182 -2.72 4.39 -28.47
CA LYS A 182 -2.82 5.81 -28.12
C LYS A 182 -1.44 6.44 -27.97
N LYS A 183 -1.21 7.53 -28.70
CA LYS A 183 0.08 8.24 -28.75
C LYS A 183 0.55 8.71 -27.37
N SER A 184 -0.34 9.30 -26.58
CA SER A 184 -0.09 9.77 -25.21
C SER A 184 0.36 8.62 -24.30
N ASN A 185 -0.37 7.51 -24.32
CA ASN A 185 -0.06 6.28 -23.59
C ASN A 185 1.32 5.69 -23.95
N PHE A 186 1.69 5.67 -25.23
CA PHE A 186 3.02 5.20 -25.64
C PHE A 186 4.13 6.20 -25.24
N GLU A 187 3.90 7.50 -25.37
CA GLU A 187 4.91 8.51 -25.03
C GLU A 187 5.20 8.57 -23.53
N LEU A 188 4.23 8.20 -22.69
CA LEU A 188 4.46 7.89 -21.27
C LEU A 188 5.50 6.76 -21.11
N LEU A 189 5.26 5.61 -21.74
CA LEU A 189 6.16 4.44 -21.69
C LEU A 189 7.58 4.78 -22.20
N GLU A 190 7.65 5.52 -23.30
CA GLU A 190 8.91 5.86 -23.99
C GLU A 190 9.77 6.87 -23.22
N LYS A 191 9.16 7.95 -22.69
CA LYS A 191 9.88 9.09 -22.08
C LYS A 191 9.97 9.01 -20.56
N GLU A 192 8.92 8.51 -19.91
CA GLU A 192 8.74 8.64 -18.46
C GLU A 192 8.87 7.32 -17.69
N VAL A 193 8.83 6.18 -18.38
CA VAL A 193 9.10 4.85 -17.77
C VAL A 193 10.49 4.31 -18.11
N GLY A 194 11.00 4.67 -19.30
CA GLY A 194 12.17 4.04 -19.90
C GLY A 194 11.79 2.73 -20.60
N LEU A 195 12.13 2.63 -21.89
CA LEU A 195 11.99 1.37 -22.63
C LEU A 195 12.98 0.30 -22.14
N ASP A 196 14.09 0.69 -21.49
CA ASP A 196 15.12 -0.23 -20.99
C ASP A 196 14.70 -1.03 -19.74
N LEU A 197 13.54 -0.71 -19.14
CA LEU A 197 12.86 -1.59 -18.19
C LEU A 197 12.24 -2.82 -18.88
N PHE A 198 11.96 -2.76 -20.18
CA PHE A 198 11.23 -3.79 -20.93
C PHE A 198 12.04 -4.45 -22.05
N PHE A 199 13.00 -3.73 -22.64
CA PHE A 199 13.77 -4.15 -23.80
C PHE A 199 15.28 -3.95 -23.58
N PRO A 200 16.15 -4.80 -24.15
CA PRO A 200 17.59 -4.57 -24.10
C PRO A 200 17.99 -3.24 -24.78
N ARG A 201 19.07 -2.63 -24.28
CA ARG A 201 19.59 -1.36 -24.81
C ARG A 201 20.09 -1.50 -26.24
N GLU A 202 20.56 -2.69 -26.59
CA GLU A 202 20.95 -3.13 -27.93
C GLU A 202 19.79 -2.93 -28.93
N LEU A 203 18.59 -3.44 -28.62
CA LEU A 203 17.37 -3.30 -29.44
C LEU A 203 16.88 -1.83 -29.48
N ILE A 204 16.97 -1.11 -28.36
CA ILE A 204 16.57 0.30 -28.30
C ILE A 204 17.47 1.17 -29.19
N ASN A 205 18.78 0.86 -29.22
CA ASN A 205 19.78 1.59 -29.98
C ASN A 205 19.89 1.13 -31.45
N SER A 206 19.47 -0.10 -31.79
CA SER A 206 19.52 -0.61 -33.18
C SER A 206 18.48 0.06 -34.10
N MET A 207 17.42 0.66 -33.55
CA MET A 207 16.28 1.17 -34.31
C MET A 207 15.98 2.65 -34.05
N LYS A 208 15.44 3.34 -35.07
CA LYS A 208 14.91 4.71 -34.88
C LYS A 208 13.65 4.67 -34.01
N PRO A 209 13.43 5.59 -33.05
CA PRO A 209 12.29 5.54 -32.12
C PRO A 209 10.92 5.38 -32.79
N LYS A 210 10.68 6.07 -33.92
CA LYS A 210 9.42 5.93 -34.70
C LYS A 210 9.21 4.54 -35.33
N GLN A 211 10.27 3.78 -35.56
CA GLN A 211 10.23 2.40 -36.05
C GLN A 211 10.03 1.43 -34.87
N LEU A 212 10.82 1.59 -33.81
CA LEU A 212 10.70 0.81 -32.57
C LEU A 212 9.29 0.90 -31.98
N ARG A 213 8.73 2.11 -31.88
CA ARG A 213 7.34 2.36 -31.45
C ARG A 213 6.32 1.51 -32.23
N ARG A 214 6.40 1.51 -33.56
CA ARG A 214 5.49 0.73 -34.42
C ARG A 214 5.63 -0.76 -34.19
N LEU A 215 6.86 -1.26 -34.05
CA LEU A 215 7.13 -2.69 -33.82
C LEU A 215 6.64 -3.14 -32.43
N ILE A 216 6.81 -2.32 -31.39
CA ILE A 216 6.26 -2.60 -30.06
C ILE A 216 4.73 -2.60 -30.10
N GLN A 217 4.09 -1.59 -30.71
CA GLN A 217 2.63 -1.54 -30.87
C GLN A 217 2.09 -2.77 -31.61
N GLN A 218 2.69 -3.13 -32.75
CA GLN A 218 2.29 -4.28 -33.56
C GLN A 218 2.50 -5.62 -32.82
N THR A 219 3.61 -5.77 -32.09
CA THR A 219 3.91 -7.01 -31.34
C THR A 219 3.01 -7.14 -30.11
N PHE A 220 2.75 -6.04 -29.40
CA PHE A 220 1.90 -6.00 -28.21
C PHE A 220 0.47 -6.43 -28.51
N LEU A 221 -0.10 -6.07 -29.68
CA LEU A 221 -1.44 -6.49 -30.08
C LEU A 221 -1.62 -8.03 -30.03
N GLY A 222 -0.57 -8.81 -30.39
CA GLY A 222 -0.57 -10.27 -30.32
C GLY A 222 -0.57 -10.88 -28.91
N TYR A 223 -0.34 -10.06 -27.87
CA TYR A 223 -0.38 -10.44 -26.45
C TYR A 223 -1.40 -9.62 -25.64
N SER A 224 -2.06 -8.66 -26.27
CA SER A 224 -2.87 -7.61 -25.65
C SER A 224 -4.00 -8.12 -24.74
N THR A 225 -4.52 -9.32 -24.99
CA THR A 225 -5.60 -9.97 -24.23
C THR A 225 -5.13 -11.00 -23.20
N LEU A 226 -3.83 -11.28 -23.10
CA LEU A 226 -3.30 -12.32 -22.19
C LEU A 226 -3.37 -11.88 -20.72
N LYS A 227 -3.72 -12.83 -19.85
CA LYS A 227 -3.63 -12.68 -18.39
C LYS A 227 -2.18 -12.80 -17.91
N GLN A 228 -1.89 -12.24 -16.73
CA GLN A 228 -0.56 -12.24 -16.10
C GLN A 228 0.15 -13.60 -16.18
N ASP A 229 -0.53 -14.67 -15.82
CA ASP A 229 0.06 -16.01 -15.70
C ASP A 229 0.26 -16.67 -17.09
N GLN A 230 -0.57 -16.31 -18.07
CA GLN A 230 -0.38 -16.66 -19.48
C GLN A 230 0.83 -15.92 -20.10
N CYS A 231 1.09 -14.67 -19.68
CA CYS A 231 2.30 -13.95 -20.08
C CYS A 231 3.56 -14.62 -19.53
N ILE A 232 3.53 -15.08 -18.27
CA ILE A 232 4.63 -15.82 -17.63
C ILE A 232 4.93 -17.12 -18.38
N ALA A 233 3.92 -17.99 -18.58
CA ALA A 233 4.06 -19.24 -19.32
C ALA A 233 4.58 -19.02 -20.75
N LYS A 234 4.07 -18.00 -21.46
CA LYS A 234 4.48 -17.69 -22.83
C LYS A 234 5.89 -17.09 -22.91
N PHE A 235 6.33 -16.34 -21.90
CA PHE A 235 7.71 -15.83 -21.80
C PHE A 235 8.70 -16.99 -21.60
N PHE A 236 8.40 -17.91 -20.68
CA PHE A 236 9.17 -19.13 -20.46
C PHE A 236 9.28 -19.98 -21.74
N ALA A 237 8.17 -20.19 -22.45
CA ALA A 237 8.14 -20.95 -23.71
C ALA A 237 8.84 -20.25 -24.90
N THR A 238 8.89 -18.91 -24.93
CA THR A 238 9.68 -18.15 -25.92
C THR A 238 11.17 -18.22 -25.61
N LEU A 239 11.58 -18.00 -24.36
CA LEU A 239 13.00 -17.96 -23.98
C LEU A 239 13.69 -19.33 -24.08
N ALA A 240 12.97 -20.42 -23.79
CA ALA A 240 13.47 -21.80 -23.86
C ALA A 240 14.01 -22.20 -25.25
N GLN A 241 13.63 -21.48 -26.31
CA GLN A 241 14.07 -21.73 -27.69
C GLN A 241 15.55 -21.34 -27.92
N CYS A 242 16.16 -20.60 -27.00
CA CYS A 242 17.54 -20.10 -27.12
C CYS A 242 18.37 -20.17 -25.84
N TYR A 243 17.72 -20.30 -24.68
CA TYR A 243 18.37 -20.38 -23.37
C TYR A 243 17.60 -21.34 -22.46
N SER A 244 18.26 -22.41 -22.01
CA SER A 244 17.71 -23.29 -20.98
C SER A 244 18.01 -22.70 -19.60
N TYR A 245 16.95 -22.25 -18.93
CA TYR A 245 16.97 -21.65 -17.59
C TYR A 245 16.63 -22.66 -16.47
N THR A 246 16.49 -23.94 -16.81
CA THR A 246 16.21 -25.04 -15.87
C THR A 246 17.40 -25.96 -15.62
N GLN A 247 18.54 -25.73 -16.29
CA GLN A 247 19.75 -26.53 -16.19
C GLN A 247 21.00 -25.65 -16.03
N GLU A 248 22.01 -26.15 -15.33
CA GLU A 248 23.36 -25.57 -15.30
C GLU A 248 24.31 -26.49 -16.11
N SER A 249 25.19 -25.90 -16.91
CA SER A 249 26.19 -26.62 -17.73
C SER A 249 27.61 -26.32 -17.26
N PHE A 250 28.42 -27.36 -17.08
CA PHE A 250 29.78 -27.25 -16.52
C PHE A 250 30.83 -27.92 -17.43
N ALA A 251 31.71 -27.11 -18.03
CA ALA A 251 32.87 -27.61 -18.76
C ALA A 251 33.84 -28.33 -17.80
N CYS A 252 34.08 -29.62 -18.03
CA CYS A 252 34.88 -30.49 -17.17
C CYS A 252 35.58 -31.60 -17.98
N GLN A 253 36.36 -32.45 -17.30
CA GLN A 253 37.01 -33.61 -17.93
C GLN A 253 36.55 -34.92 -17.31
N LEU A 254 35.87 -35.76 -18.08
CA LEU A 254 35.35 -37.07 -17.68
C LEU A 254 36.47 -38.10 -17.57
N VAL A 255 36.51 -38.84 -16.45
CA VAL A 255 37.58 -39.79 -16.12
C VAL A 255 37.18 -41.24 -16.43
N HIS A 256 37.32 -41.66 -17.68
CA HIS A 256 37.07 -43.04 -18.11
C HIS A 256 38.31 -43.65 -18.79
N GLY A 257 39.39 -43.79 -18.03
CA GLY A 257 40.68 -44.34 -18.48
C GLY A 257 41.52 -43.37 -19.33
N TRP A 258 40.88 -42.52 -20.12
CA TRP A 258 41.43 -41.32 -20.74
C TRP A 258 40.53 -40.13 -20.37
N SER A 259 41.13 -38.95 -20.14
CA SER A 259 40.39 -37.73 -19.78
C SER A 259 39.73 -37.11 -21.02
N LEU A 260 38.40 -37.08 -21.07
CA LEU A 260 37.64 -36.49 -22.18
C LEU A 260 37.00 -35.17 -21.74
N ALA A 261 37.28 -34.08 -22.46
CA ALA A 261 36.61 -32.80 -22.22
C ALA A 261 35.13 -32.86 -22.67
N ILE A 262 34.22 -32.51 -21.77
CA ILE A 262 32.75 -32.49 -21.99
C ILE A 262 32.12 -31.30 -21.25
N ASP A 263 30.92 -30.91 -21.67
CA ASP A 263 30.00 -30.17 -20.80
C ASP A 263 29.14 -31.18 -20.02
N LEU A 264 29.15 -31.09 -18.70
CA LEU A 264 28.20 -31.83 -17.85
C LEU A 264 26.98 -30.95 -17.60
N VAL A 265 25.82 -31.39 -18.10
CA VAL A 265 24.53 -30.70 -17.98
C VAL A 265 23.75 -31.31 -16.84
N ILE A 266 23.34 -30.49 -15.88
CA ILE A 266 22.60 -30.90 -14.68
C ILE A 266 21.32 -30.07 -14.58
N GLY A 267 20.18 -30.74 -14.55
CA GLY A 267 18.84 -30.13 -14.44
C GLY A 267 17.80 -31.17 -14.02
N PRO A 268 16.49 -30.87 -14.04
CA PRO A 268 15.44 -31.78 -13.57
C PRO A 268 15.50 -33.20 -14.16
N GLU A 269 15.89 -33.33 -15.42
CA GLU A 269 16.00 -34.61 -16.15
C GLU A 269 17.22 -35.48 -15.72
N GLY A 270 18.02 -35.02 -14.77
CA GLY A 270 19.18 -35.73 -14.24
C GLY A 270 20.54 -35.13 -14.65
N ILE A 271 21.54 -35.99 -14.68
CA ILE A 271 22.93 -35.67 -15.03
C ILE A 271 23.21 -36.22 -16.43
N SER A 272 23.57 -35.36 -17.38
CA SER A 272 23.87 -35.71 -18.77
C SER A 272 25.23 -35.16 -19.22
N GLN A 273 25.91 -35.88 -20.12
CA GLN A 273 27.07 -35.33 -20.84
C GLN A 273 26.63 -34.71 -22.17
N GLN A 274 27.31 -33.65 -22.59
CA GLN A 274 27.18 -33.05 -23.91
C GLN A 274 28.58 -32.74 -24.48
N THR A 275 28.79 -33.06 -25.75
CA THR A 275 29.91 -32.58 -26.56
C THR A 275 29.41 -31.57 -27.60
N GLU A 276 30.29 -30.78 -28.21
CA GLU A 276 29.92 -29.70 -29.14
C GLU A 276 28.84 -30.12 -30.16
N ASN A 277 27.71 -29.41 -30.15
CA ASN A 277 26.54 -29.61 -31.02
C ASN A 277 25.87 -31.01 -30.99
N SER A 278 26.17 -31.84 -29.99
CA SER A 278 25.50 -33.13 -29.77
C SER A 278 24.22 -32.99 -28.95
N THR A 279 23.31 -33.97 -29.04
CA THR A 279 22.21 -34.13 -28.08
C THR A 279 22.74 -34.65 -26.74
N PRO A 280 22.34 -34.09 -25.59
CA PRO A 280 22.76 -34.58 -24.28
C PRO A 280 22.47 -36.07 -24.07
N ILE A 281 23.44 -36.80 -23.51
CA ILE A 281 23.35 -38.22 -23.20
C ILE A 281 23.25 -38.38 -21.68
N CYS A 282 22.11 -38.88 -21.19
CA CYS A 282 21.89 -39.12 -19.76
C CYS A 282 22.88 -40.16 -19.22
N LEU A 283 23.57 -39.80 -18.13
CA LEU A 283 24.49 -40.65 -17.40
C LEU A 283 23.81 -41.28 -16.17
N ALA A 284 23.06 -40.47 -15.41
CA ALA A 284 22.35 -40.91 -14.20
C ALA A 284 21.16 -40.00 -13.88
N THR A 285 20.12 -40.58 -13.28
CA THR A 285 19.03 -39.85 -12.60
C THR A 285 19.40 -39.65 -11.12
N PHE A 286 18.83 -38.63 -10.46
CA PHE A 286 19.10 -38.37 -9.04
C PHE A 286 18.71 -39.53 -8.12
N SER A 287 17.68 -40.30 -8.50
CA SER A 287 17.28 -41.55 -7.84
C SER A 287 18.33 -42.67 -7.88
N GLN A 288 19.41 -42.52 -8.64
CA GLN A 288 20.53 -43.47 -8.70
C GLN A 288 21.75 -42.98 -7.91
N VAL A 289 21.76 -41.77 -7.36
CA VAL A 289 22.93 -41.19 -6.67
C VAL A 289 22.98 -41.70 -5.22
N CYS A 290 24.11 -42.31 -4.83
CA CYS A 290 24.32 -42.86 -3.50
C CYS A 290 25.14 -41.95 -2.58
N SER A 291 26.19 -41.32 -3.11
CA SER A 291 27.07 -40.41 -2.35
C SER A 291 27.90 -39.53 -3.28
N ILE A 292 28.20 -38.31 -2.85
CA ILE A 292 28.96 -37.30 -3.60
C ILE A 292 30.23 -36.96 -2.82
N SER A 293 31.36 -36.84 -3.50
CA SER A 293 32.64 -36.49 -2.88
C SER A 293 33.44 -35.51 -3.74
N CYS A 294 34.15 -34.59 -3.08
CA CYS A 294 35.04 -33.62 -3.72
C CYS A 294 36.43 -33.69 -3.08
N SER A 295 37.48 -33.71 -3.89
CA SER A 295 38.87 -33.67 -3.43
C SER A 295 39.73 -32.74 -4.27
N VAL A 296 40.65 -32.01 -3.63
CA VAL A 296 41.65 -31.17 -4.31
C VAL A 296 42.78 -32.04 -4.86
N GLU A 297 43.19 -31.78 -6.09
CA GLU A 297 44.32 -32.44 -6.76
C GLU A 297 45.49 -31.46 -6.94
N SER A 298 46.57 -31.88 -7.61
CA SER A 298 47.62 -30.96 -8.05
C SER A 298 47.11 -30.01 -9.13
N ASP A 299 47.73 -28.82 -9.19
CA ASP A 299 47.46 -27.77 -10.19
C ASP A 299 46.08 -27.08 -10.02
N ASP A 300 45.65 -26.83 -8.76
CA ASP A 300 44.41 -26.15 -8.34
C ASP A 300 43.07 -26.75 -8.83
N ARG A 301 43.13 -27.84 -9.60
CA ARG A 301 42.00 -28.65 -10.04
C ARG A 301 41.41 -29.43 -8.86
N ALA A 302 40.14 -29.83 -9.03
CA ALA A 302 39.48 -30.71 -8.09
C ALA A 302 38.79 -31.87 -8.82
N LEU A 303 38.75 -33.02 -8.18
CA LEU A 303 38.02 -34.19 -8.61
C LEU A 303 36.67 -34.23 -7.89
N LEU A 304 35.59 -34.21 -8.67
CA LEU A 304 34.24 -34.53 -8.21
C LEU A 304 33.95 -36.00 -8.56
N THR A 305 33.57 -36.80 -7.57
CA THR A 305 33.17 -38.20 -7.77
C THR A 305 31.77 -38.44 -7.20
N VAL A 306 30.86 -38.81 -8.09
CA VAL A 306 29.46 -39.16 -7.79
C VAL A 306 29.30 -40.68 -7.88
N HIS A 307 29.01 -41.32 -6.77
CA HIS A 307 28.73 -42.75 -6.72
C HIS A 307 27.29 -43.02 -7.13
N ILE A 308 27.11 -43.92 -8.10
CA ILE A 308 25.83 -44.23 -8.73
C ILE A 308 25.53 -45.71 -8.53
N ASP A 309 24.32 -46.05 -8.09
CA ASP A 309 23.91 -47.45 -7.89
C ASP A 309 24.06 -48.26 -9.18
N SER A 310 24.60 -49.46 -9.03
CA SER A 310 24.72 -50.49 -10.08
C SER A 310 25.44 -50.02 -11.36
N LYS A 311 26.25 -48.97 -11.26
CA LYS A 311 27.08 -48.38 -12.32
C LYS A 311 28.51 -48.13 -11.80
N GLN A 312 29.43 -47.77 -12.71
CA GLN A 312 30.71 -47.19 -12.29
C GLN A 312 30.49 -45.76 -11.76
N PRO A 313 31.29 -45.29 -10.78
CA PRO A 313 31.18 -43.94 -10.27
C PRO A 313 31.54 -42.91 -11.34
N LEU A 314 30.76 -41.83 -11.42
CA LEU A 314 31.00 -40.72 -12.33
C LEU A 314 32.04 -39.78 -11.71
N SER A 315 33.27 -39.86 -12.21
CA SER A 315 34.39 -39.01 -11.80
C SER A 315 34.70 -37.96 -12.88
N VAL A 316 34.77 -36.68 -12.49
CA VAL A 316 35.10 -35.57 -13.38
C VAL A 316 36.11 -34.62 -12.73
N HIS A 317 37.15 -34.21 -13.47
CA HIS A 317 38.02 -33.10 -13.04
C HIS A 317 37.36 -31.76 -13.40
N THR A 318 37.33 -30.83 -12.44
CA THR A 318 36.85 -29.46 -12.60
C THR A 318 38.02 -28.47 -12.63
N SER A 319 37.75 -27.25 -13.10
CA SER A 319 38.73 -26.16 -13.14
C SER A 319 39.11 -25.58 -11.76
N SER A 320 38.35 -25.89 -10.71
CA SER A 320 38.62 -25.48 -9.32
C SER A 320 37.74 -26.26 -8.33
N LEU A 321 38.14 -26.27 -7.05
CA LEU A 321 37.32 -26.79 -5.95
C LEU A 321 35.94 -26.11 -5.87
N ALA A 322 35.87 -24.79 -6.07
CA ALA A 322 34.62 -24.04 -6.06
C ALA A 322 33.62 -24.56 -7.11
N VAL A 323 34.10 -24.92 -8.31
CA VAL A 323 33.25 -25.54 -9.34
C VAL A 323 32.78 -26.93 -8.93
N ALA A 324 33.66 -27.76 -8.34
CA ALA A 324 33.27 -29.09 -7.85
C ALA A 324 32.21 -29.01 -6.74
N GLU A 325 32.32 -28.06 -5.82
CA GLU A 325 31.34 -27.84 -4.75
C GLU A 325 30.03 -27.24 -5.25
N ASN A 326 30.09 -26.30 -6.20
CA ASN A 326 28.91 -25.75 -6.88
C ASN A 326 28.12 -26.85 -7.62
N MET A 327 28.81 -27.82 -8.24
CA MET A 327 28.21 -29.00 -8.86
C MET A 327 27.67 -30.00 -7.82
N ALA A 328 28.40 -30.24 -6.73
CA ALA A 328 27.99 -31.14 -5.66
C ALA A 328 26.70 -30.67 -4.97
N ASP A 329 26.58 -29.38 -4.62
CA ASP A 329 25.34 -28.83 -4.05
C ASP A 329 24.16 -28.94 -5.02
N LEU A 330 24.39 -28.77 -6.33
CA LEU A 330 23.32 -28.89 -7.33
C LEU A 330 22.75 -30.30 -7.37
N ILE A 331 23.63 -31.30 -7.46
CA ILE A 331 23.24 -32.72 -7.48
C ILE A 331 22.59 -33.11 -6.16
N ASP A 332 23.18 -32.74 -5.03
CA ASP A 332 22.62 -33.01 -3.69
C ASP A 332 21.24 -32.36 -3.52
N GLY A 333 21.08 -31.12 -3.96
CA GLY A 333 19.80 -30.40 -3.93
C GLY A 333 18.71 -31.04 -4.77
N TYR A 334 19.04 -31.54 -5.97
CA TYR A 334 18.11 -32.34 -6.75
C TYR A 334 17.79 -33.70 -6.09
N CYS A 335 18.74 -34.35 -5.39
CA CYS A 335 18.46 -35.57 -4.63
C CYS A 335 17.52 -35.32 -3.44
N ARG A 336 17.73 -34.21 -2.71
CA ARG A 336 16.84 -33.73 -1.62
C ARG A 336 15.44 -33.41 -2.16
N LEU A 337 15.35 -32.66 -3.26
CA LEU A 337 14.08 -32.29 -3.90
C LEU A 337 13.30 -33.51 -4.43
N SER A 338 14.02 -34.53 -4.91
CA SER A 338 13.44 -35.81 -5.39
C SER A 338 13.01 -36.76 -4.25
N GLY A 339 13.16 -36.37 -2.98
CA GLY A 339 12.83 -37.22 -1.82
C GLY A 339 13.74 -38.45 -1.64
N VAL A 340 14.92 -38.47 -2.28
CA VAL A 340 15.85 -39.61 -2.23
C VAL A 340 16.58 -39.68 -0.88
N SER A 341 16.79 -38.53 -0.24
CA SER A 341 17.37 -38.42 1.10
C SER A 341 17.00 -37.09 1.77
N GLU A 342 16.64 -37.12 3.05
CA GLU A 342 16.42 -35.91 3.87
C GLU A 342 17.74 -35.23 4.31
N SER A 343 18.83 -35.99 4.33
CA SER A 343 20.19 -35.55 4.68
C SER A 343 21.08 -35.45 3.45
N SER A 344 22.09 -34.56 3.48
CA SER A 344 23.05 -34.46 2.39
C SER A 344 23.81 -35.76 2.11
N LEU A 345 23.99 -36.07 0.82
CA LEU A 345 24.80 -37.17 0.30
C LEU A 345 26.28 -36.79 0.14
N ILE A 346 26.67 -35.55 0.47
CA ILE A 346 28.04 -35.04 0.32
C ILE A 346 28.92 -35.51 1.49
N SER A 347 29.90 -36.37 1.22
CA SER A 347 30.81 -36.91 2.22
C SER A 347 31.88 -35.89 2.64
N ARG A 348 31.66 -35.16 3.74
CA ARG A 348 32.71 -34.31 4.35
C ARG A 348 33.82 -35.19 4.99
N PRO A 349 35.12 -34.91 4.78
CA PRO A 349 36.20 -35.66 5.43
C PRO A 349 36.24 -35.39 6.94
N ASN A 350 36.12 -36.46 7.74
CA ASN A 350 36.01 -36.38 9.21
C ASN A 350 37.23 -35.71 9.89
N LYS A 351 37.04 -34.49 10.40
CA LYS A 351 37.87 -33.95 11.49
C LYS A 351 37.20 -34.19 12.84
N GLY A 352 37.66 -35.24 13.54
CA GLY A 352 37.53 -35.34 15.00
C GLY A 352 36.16 -35.75 15.57
N ARG A 353 35.85 -37.05 15.56
CA ARG A 353 35.24 -37.64 16.76
C ARG A 353 36.32 -37.66 17.86
N ASP A 354 36.32 -36.66 18.75
CA ASP A 354 36.46 -36.83 20.20
C ASP A 354 36.70 -35.51 20.93
N THR A 355 35.69 -35.01 21.63
CA THR A 355 35.81 -34.51 23.01
C THR A 355 34.41 -34.32 23.61
N ARG A 356 33.81 -35.42 24.10
CA ARG A 356 32.60 -35.35 24.93
C ARG A 356 32.97 -34.87 26.35
N LEU A 357 33.45 -33.63 26.45
CA LEU A 357 33.82 -33.01 27.72
C LEU A 357 32.58 -32.95 28.62
N LYS A 358 32.68 -33.61 29.78
CA LYS A 358 31.60 -33.68 30.76
C LYS A 358 31.44 -32.30 31.40
N LEU A 359 30.23 -31.77 31.39
CA LEU A 359 29.83 -30.74 32.37
C LEU A 359 30.07 -31.31 33.78
N PRO A 360 30.72 -30.56 34.70
CA PRO A 360 30.83 -30.97 36.10
C PRO A 360 29.45 -30.95 36.76
N GLU A 361 29.27 -31.79 37.78
CA GLU A 361 27.97 -31.99 38.43
C GLU A 361 27.56 -30.76 39.27
N ILE A 362 26.26 -30.43 39.24
CA ILE A 362 25.68 -29.30 40.00
C ILE A 362 25.29 -29.78 41.41
N PRO A 363 25.87 -29.24 42.50
CA PRO A 363 25.41 -29.51 43.86
C PRO A 363 24.03 -28.89 44.11
N LYS A 364 23.15 -29.59 44.85
CA LYS A 364 21.75 -29.21 45.03
C LYS A 364 21.47 -28.53 46.39
N VAL A 365 20.71 -27.42 46.33
CA VAL A 365 19.67 -26.99 47.31
C VAL A 365 20.21 -26.48 48.68
N PRO A 366 19.52 -25.59 49.45
CA PRO A 366 18.20 -24.94 49.26
C PRO A 366 18.20 -23.39 49.19
N GLY A 367 17.02 -22.79 48.93
CA GLY A 367 16.72 -21.35 49.22
C GLY A 367 16.30 -21.12 50.69
N PRO A 368 15.89 -19.90 51.13
CA PRO A 368 14.63 -19.31 50.63
C PRO A 368 14.47 -17.75 50.66
N ARG A 369 13.36 -17.25 50.07
CA ARG A 369 12.55 -16.03 50.41
C ARG A 369 13.22 -14.63 50.51
N GLY A 370 12.67 -13.65 49.78
CA GLY A 370 12.76 -12.20 50.10
C GLY A 370 12.72 -11.27 48.86
N PRO A 371 11.98 -10.14 48.84
CA PRO A 371 11.85 -9.28 47.66
C PRO A 371 12.46 -7.86 47.77
N ASP A 372 12.43 -7.16 46.62
CA ASP A 372 12.42 -5.70 46.38
C ASP A 372 13.71 -5.02 45.83
N ARG A 373 13.53 -3.79 45.30
CA ARG A 373 14.37 -3.02 44.34
C ARG A 373 15.88 -2.89 44.62
N GLY A 374 16.67 -2.72 43.55
CA GLY A 374 18.05 -2.19 43.61
C GLY A 374 18.63 -1.79 42.23
N LEU A 375 19.05 -0.52 42.10
CA LEU A 375 19.52 0.18 40.87
C LEU A 375 20.94 -0.19 40.38
N SER A 376 21.28 0.34 39.19
CA SER A 376 22.60 0.44 38.52
C SER A 376 23.22 -0.85 37.98
N SER A 377 23.74 -0.95 36.75
CA SER A 377 24.51 -0.01 35.89
C SER A 377 26.00 0.11 36.30
N ASP A 378 26.97 0.32 35.41
CA ASP A 378 26.90 0.80 34.01
C ASP A 378 28.12 0.31 33.16
N ILE A 379 28.29 0.93 31.97
CA ILE A 379 29.55 1.19 31.23
C ILE A 379 29.75 0.33 29.95
N TYR A 380 30.08 0.89 28.76
CA TYR A 380 29.67 2.08 27.98
C TYR A 380 30.38 1.94 26.58
N ALA A 381 30.21 2.76 25.53
CA ALA A 381 29.64 4.10 25.42
C ALA A 381 28.95 4.35 24.06
N GLU A 382 28.04 5.32 24.04
CA GLU A 382 27.63 6.05 22.82
C GLU A 382 28.48 7.34 22.70
N ILE A 383 28.70 7.82 21.46
CA ILE A 383 29.50 9.03 21.17
C ILE A 383 28.57 10.25 21.07
N PRO A 384 28.90 11.41 21.70
CA PRO A 384 28.03 12.58 21.72
C PRO A 384 27.96 13.33 20.37
N GLU A 385 26.76 13.82 20.11
CA GLU A 385 26.25 14.61 18.99
C GLU A 385 24.78 15.02 19.50
N GLU A 386 24.25 16.25 19.43
CA GLU A 386 23.10 16.76 20.27
C GLU A 386 21.61 16.77 19.70
N LYS A 387 20.65 17.73 19.94
CA LYS A 387 19.46 18.02 19.03
C LYS A 387 18.66 19.40 19.12
N GLU A 388 18.25 20.10 17.98
CA GLU A 388 17.86 21.59 17.93
C GLU A 388 16.65 22.14 17.08
N LYS A 389 15.91 23.14 17.65
CA LYS A 389 14.47 23.60 17.65
C LYS A 389 13.80 24.56 16.59
N SER A 390 12.70 24.13 15.94
CA SER A 390 11.45 24.93 15.62
C SER A 390 10.22 24.06 15.18
N CYS A 391 8.92 24.16 15.57
CA CYS A 391 8.14 24.89 16.61
C CYS A 391 6.72 24.23 16.82
N ASP A 392 6.25 23.98 18.07
CA ASP A 392 5.42 22.80 18.53
C ASP A 392 3.97 22.49 18.02
N LYS A 393 3.37 23.30 17.16
CA LYS A 393 1.93 23.62 17.27
C LYS A 393 0.89 22.50 17.12
N HIS A 394 0.99 21.65 16.09
CA HIS A 394 -0.03 20.62 15.83
C HIS A 394 0.02 19.47 16.83
N ASN A 395 1.01 19.45 17.70
CA ASN A 395 1.39 18.29 18.46
C ASN A 395 1.29 18.60 19.97
N ILE A 396 0.62 17.78 20.80
CA ILE A 396 -0.04 18.21 22.07
C ILE A 396 -0.53 17.01 23.03
N SER A 397 -1.13 17.21 24.27
CA SER A 397 -1.96 16.54 25.48
C SER A 397 -3.64 16.17 25.52
N ARG A 398 -4.57 15.17 25.10
CA ARG A 398 -4.97 13.65 24.78
C ARG A 398 -5.52 12.72 25.80
N ASP A 399 -4.73 12.38 26.77
CA ASP A 399 -5.32 12.38 28.06
C ASP A 399 -6.06 13.71 28.24
N ASP A 400 -6.12 14.80 27.37
CA ASP A 400 -7.05 15.96 26.98
C ASP A 400 -7.46 16.01 25.45
N VAL A 401 -8.27 15.10 24.91
CA VAL A 401 -9.40 15.43 23.97
C VAL A 401 -10.59 14.66 24.56
N ILE A 402 -11.85 14.79 24.12
CA ILE A 402 -12.77 13.64 24.32
C ILE A 402 -13.41 13.21 22.99
N VAL A 403 -14.21 12.14 22.94
CA VAL A 403 -13.96 10.89 22.16
C VAL A 403 -15.22 10.38 21.36
N GLY A 404 -16.03 11.16 20.62
CA GLY A 404 -17.45 10.85 20.26
C GLY A 404 -17.90 9.52 19.55
N ARG A 405 -19.24 9.29 19.41
CA ARG A 405 -19.91 8.14 18.69
C ARG A 405 -19.40 7.88 17.26
N ILE A 406 -19.70 6.70 16.70
CA ILE A 406 -19.12 6.28 15.40
C ILE A 406 -19.58 7.20 14.27
N LEU A 407 -18.62 7.82 13.58
CA LEU A 407 -18.84 8.43 12.27
C LEU A 407 -18.79 7.39 11.13
N GLY A 408 -17.85 6.46 11.14
CA GLY A 408 -17.76 5.41 10.10
C GLY A 408 -16.55 4.50 10.26
N GLU A 409 -16.20 3.78 9.18
CA GLU A 409 -14.97 2.96 9.08
C GLU A 409 -14.22 3.29 7.78
N GLY A 410 -12.93 3.57 7.90
CA GLY A 410 -11.98 3.87 6.82
C GLY A 410 -10.99 2.72 6.58
N PHE A 411 -10.12 2.87 5.58
CA PHE A 411 -9.21 1.79 5.11
C PHE A 411 -8.31 1.19 6.21
N PHE A 412 -7.97 1.98 7.22
CA PHE A 412 -7.11 1.56 8.32
C PHE A 412 -7.89 1.31 9.62
N GLY A 413 -9.10 1.84 9.79
CA GLY A 413 -9.93 1.82 11.01
C GLY A 413 -11.07 2.86 10.97
N GLU A 414 -11.96 2.86 11.96
CA GLU A 414 -13.05 3.82 12.27
C GLU A 414 -12.81 5.32 11.99
N VAL A 415 -13.88 6.14 12.05
CA VAL A 415 -13.90 7.61 12.15
C VAL A 415 -14.99 8.01 13.18
N HIS A 416 -14.87 9.15 13.91
CA HIS A 416 -15.64 9.43 15.14
C HIS A 416 -15.70 10.96 15.51
N GLU A 417 -16.40 11.36 16.59
CA GLU A 417 -16.85 12.75 16.87
C GLU A 417 -16.37 13.42 18.19
N GLY A 418 -15.06 13.54 18.37
CA GLY A 418 -14.47 14.26 19.50
C GLY A 418 -14.79 15.76 19.65
N VAL A 419 -14.42 16.34 20.80
CA VAL A 419 -14.35 17.81 21.08
C VAL A 419 -13.08 18.04 21.95
N TYR A 420 -12.44 19.21 21.90
CA TYR A 420 -11.07 19.54 22.32
C TYR A 420 -11.10 20.78 23.26
N LYS A 421 -11.04 20.68 24.60
CA LYS A 421 -10.63 21.81 25.48
C LYS A 421 -9.16 22.12 25.25
N SER A 422 -8.91 23.15 24.45
CA SER A 422 -7.59 23.66 24.04
C SER A 422 -6.62 23.92 25.21
N PRO A 423 -5.32 24.25 24.95
CA PRO A 423 -4.40 24.65 26.01
C PRO A 423 -4.83 25.93 26.75
N THR A 424 -5.76 26.71 26.16
CA THR A 424 -6.40 27.89 26.76
C THR A 424 -7.68 27.57 27.55
N GLY A 425 -8.25 26.37 27.41
CA GLY A 425 -9.45 25.92 28.14
C GLY A 425 -10.69 25.68 27.26
N ASP A 426 -10.64 25.99 25.97
CA ASP A 426 -11.81 26.18 25.10
C ASP A 426 -12.22 24.89 24.37
N ARG A 427 -13.45 24.41 24.59
CA ARG A 427 -14.00 23.14 24.06
C ARG A 427 -14.38 23.25 22.55
N ILE A 428 -13.48 22.98 21.60
CA ILE A 428 -13.69 23.00 20.11
C ILE A 428 -14.25 21.67 19.59
N ARG A 429 -15.20 21.58 18.65
CA ARG A 429 -15.70 20.27 18.10
C ARG A 429 -14.71 19.70 17.06
N VAL A 430 -14.30 18.42 17.16
CA VAL A 430 -13.12 17.88 16.44
C VAL A 430 -13.26 16.41 15.93
N ALA A 431 -13.19 16.15 14.62
CA ALA A 431 -13.34 14.82 14.02
C ALA A 431 -12.04 14.01 14.00
N ILE A 432 -12.14 12.68 13.95
CA ILE A 432 -11.01 11.79 14.26
C ILE A 432 -11.18 10.44 13.52
N LYS A 433 -10.17 9.94 12.77
CA LYS A 433 -10.11 8.69 11.93
C LYS A 433 -9.80 7.42 12.78
N THR A 434 -9.07 6.34 12.41
CA THR A 434 -8.33 5.31 13.27
C THR A 434 -7.54 4.37 12.36
N CYS A 435 -6.52 3.73 12.92
CA CYS A 435 -5.67 2.70 12.36
C CYS A 435 -5.71 1.46 13.29
N LYS A 436 -5.86 0.26 12.73
CA LYS A 436 -5.97 -1.05 13.43
C LYS A 436 -4.83 -2.04 13.16
N ASP A 437 -4.07 -1.89 12.07
CA ASP A 437 -2.95 -2.79 11.74
C ASP A 437 -1.59 -2.29 12.26
N CYS A 438 -1.04 -3.12 13.15
CA CYS A 438 0.06 -2.84 14.04
C CYS A 438 1.43 -3.25 13.47
N SER A 439 1.58 -3.26 12.14
CA SER A 439 2.85 -3.54 11.43
C SER A 439 3.47 -2.25 10.86
N ALA A 440 4.79 -2.04 11.05
CA ALA A 440 5.50 -0.76 10.88
C ALA A 440 5.00 0.04 9.66
N ASP A 441 5.21 -0.52 8.47
CA ASP A 441 4.87 0.08 7.18
C ASP A 441 3.42 0.60 7.06
N VAL A 442 2.45 0.06 7.81
CA VAL A 442 1.04 0.51 7.77
C VAL A 442 0.86 1.86 8.46
N LYS A 443 1.63 2.10 9.53
CA LYS A 443 1.75 3.44 10.14
C LYS A 443 2.34 4.40 9.13
N GLU A 444 3.51 4.06 8.56
CA GLU A 444 4.24 4.99 7.70
C GLU A 444 3.36 5.54 6.55
N LYS A 445 2.42 4.71 6.08
CA LYS A 445 1.38 5.09 5.14
C LYS A 445 0.30 5.98 5.74
N PHE A 446 -0.31 5.60 6.86
CA PHE A 446 -1.41 6.37 7.44
C PHE A 446 -0.99 7.82 7.70
N LEU A 447 0.11 8.05 8.40
CA LEU A 447 0.42 9.38 8.91
C LEU A 447 1.17 10.28 7.94
N SER A 448 1.48 9.78 6.74
CA SER A 448 1.74 10.66 5.60
C SER A 448 0.58 11.64 5.36
N GLU A 449 -0.66 11.28 5.73
CA GLU A 449 -1.84 12.15 5.75
C GLU A 449 -1.63 13.42 6.61
N ALA A 450 -0.86 13.32 7.70
CA ALA A 450 -0.52 14.42 8.58
C ALA A 450 0.25 15.50 7.85
N GLU A 451 1.32 15.07 7.19
CA GLU A 451 2.42 15.97 6.87
C GLU A 451 2.05 16.82 5.66
N LEU A 452 1.11 16.28 4.88
CA LEU A 452 0.30 16.98 3.91
C LEU A 452 -0.60 18.00 4.63
N MET A 453 -1.49 17.55 5.53
CA MET A 453 -2.50 18.41 6.18
C MET A 453 -1.94 19.50 7.12
N LYS A 454 -0.78 19.32 7.76
CA LYS A 454 -0.16 20.26 8.72
C LYS A 454 0.16 21.63 8.15
N ASN A 455 0.27 21.73 6.82
CA ASN A 455 0.60 22.96 6.12
C ASN A 455 -0.60 23.48 5.31
N LEU A 456 -1.81 22.93 5.52
CA LEU A 456 -3.02 23.31 4.80
C LEU A 456 -3.89 24.27 5.64
N GLU A 457 -3.69 25.57 5.41
CA GLU A 457 -4.50 26.64 5.97
C GLU A 457 -5.40 27.24 4.89
N HIS A 458 -6.64 26.76 4.81
CA HIS A 458 -7.63 27.23 3.82
C HIS A 458 -9.06 27.05 4.36
N PRO A 459 -9.97 28.02 4.22
CA PRO A 459 -11.32 27.97 4.82
C PRO A 459 -12.19 26.81 4.35
N HIS A 460 -11.87 26.21 3.19
CA HIS A 460 -12.59 25.04 2.64
C HIS A 460 -11.75 23.76 2.61
N ILE A 461 -10.68 23.69 3.41
CA ILE A 461 -10.00 22.42 3.75
C ILE A 461 -10.35 22.05 5.19
N VAL A 462 -10.43 20.75 5.46
CA VAL A 462 -10.62 20.23 6.81
C VAL A 462 -9.40 20.58 7.65
N CYS A 463 -9.55 21.49 8.62
CA CYS A 463 -8.41 21.94 9.41
C CYS A 463 -7.89 20.79 10.28
N LEU A 464 -6.57 20.56 10.19
CA LEU A 464 -5.85 19.66 11.07
C LEU A 464 -5.57 20.37 12.40
N ILE A 465 -6.49 20.26 13.36
CA ILE A 465 -6.30 20.82 14.71
C ILE A 465 -5.05 20.23 15.40
N GLY A 466 -4.56 19.07 14.95
CA GLY A 466 -3.35 18.48 15.49
C GLY A 466 -3.06 17.02 15.16
N VAL A 467 -2.31 16.39 16.07
CA VAL A 467 -1.43 15.25 15.86
C VAL A 467 -0.91 14.80 17.26
N ILE A 468 -0.96 13.52 17.67
CA ILE A 468 -0.37 12.99 18.93
C ILE A 468 0.40 11.60 18.79
N GLU A 469 1.24 11.14 19.74
CA GLU A 469 2.38 10.19 19.60
C GLU A 469 2.36 9.00 20.59
N VAL A 470 1.20 8.37 20.81
CA VAL A 470 0.99 7.38 21.89
C VAL A 470 0.13 6.15 21.55
N ASP A 471 0.45 4.92 21.99
CA ASP A 471 -0.41 3.76 21.63
C ASP A 471 -1.87 4.04 21.99
N PRO A 472 -2.85 3.95 21.08
CA PRO A 472 -2.83 3.75 19.60
C PRO A 472 -3.02 4.95 18.63
N VAL A 473 -3.30 4.63 17.34
CA VAL A 473 -3.14 5.48 16.13
C VAL A 473 -4.40 5.69 15.26
N TRP A 474 -4.95 6.89 14.93
CA TRP A 474 -4.75 8.22 15.55
C TRP A 474 -5.10 9.76 15.04
N ILE A 475 -5.47 10.23 13.81
CA ILE A 475 -5.67 11.67 13.29
C ILE A 475 -6.19 12.80 14.23
N VAL A 476 -6.00 14.12 13.96
CA VAL A 476 -6.88 15.22 14.50
C VAL A 476 -7.43 16.18 13.43
N MET A 477 -8.75 16.19 13.23
CA MET A 477 -9.45 17.20 12.41
C MET A 477 -10.42 18.06 13.23
N GLU A 478 -10.86 19.20 12.71
CA GLU A 478 -12.15 19.85 13.05
C GLU A 478 -13.34 18.89 12.80
N LEU A 479 -14.42 19.03 13.58
CA LEU A 479 -15.69 18.29 13.37
C LEU A 479 -16.75 19.21 12.78
N TYR A 480 -17.56 18.63 11.92
CA TYR A 480 -18.58 19.33 11.16
C TYR A 480 -19.92 18.68 11.42
N GLU A 481 -20.87 19.50 11.86
CA GLU A 481 -22.12 19.03 12.45
C GLU A 481 -22.93 18.13 11.51
N HIS A 482 -22.93 18.49 10.23
CA HIS A 482 -23.74 17.83 9.22
C HIS A 482 -22.99 16.68 8.51
N GLY A 483 -21.84 16.26 9.04
CA GLY A 483 -21.11 15.07 8.60
C GLY A 483 -20.64 15.13 7.15
N GLU A 484 -20.93 14.07 6.39
CA GLU A 484 -20.53 13.94 4.99
C GLU A 484 -21.49 14.64 4.03
N LEU A 485 -20.93 15.33 3.04
CA LEU A 485 -21.72 15.94 1.97
C LEU A 485 -22.61 14.94 1.24
N GLY A 486 -22.18 13.70 1.00
CA GLY A 486 -23.02 12.68 0.36
C GLY A 486 -24.29 12.35 1.14
N ASN A 487 -24.18 12.09 2.45
CA ASN A 487 -25.33 11.92 3.35
C ASN A 487 -26.23 13.17 3.35
N TYR A 488 -25.63 14.33 3.58
CA TYR A 488 -26.33 15.61 3.74
C TYR A 488 -27.11 16.02 2.49
N LEU A 489 -26.58 15.74 1.29
CA LEU A 489 -27.28 15.91 0.01
C LEU A 489 -28.57 15.09 -0.05
N VAL A 490 -28.54 13.83 0.41
CA VAL A 490 -29.70 12.93 0.41
C VAL A 490 -30.72 13.34 1.47
N GLU A 491 -30.26 13.69 2.67
CA GLU A 491 -31.12 14.10 3.79
C GLU A 491 -31.81 15.45 3.52
N GLN A 492 -31.07 16.44 3.00
CA GLN A 492 -31.55 17.81 2.77
C GLN A 492 -32.01 18.07 1.33
N GLN A 493 -32.23 17.03 0.51
CA GLN A 493 -32.54 17.12 -0.92
C GLN A 493 -33.74 18.02 -1.28
N TYR A 494 -34.65 18.27 -0.32
CA TYR A 494 -35.84 19.12 -0.49
C TYR A 494 -35.66 20.56 0.01
N ILE A 495 -34.53 20.87 0.65
CA ILE A 495 -34.19 22.16 1.26
C ILE A 495 -33.06 22.85 0.49
N LEU A 496 -32.10 22.07 -0.04
CA LEU A 496 -30.96 22.56 -0.80
C LEU A 496 -31.38 23.24 -2.11
N THR A 497 -30.85 24.45 -2.37
CA THR A 497 -31.09 25.19 -3.62
C THR A 497 -29.92 25.05 -4.60
N SER A 498 -30.16 25.39 -5.87
CA SER A 498 -29.12 25.44 -6.91
C SER A 498 -27.91 26.27 -6.46
N THR A 499 -28.15 27.48 -5.91
CA THR A 499 -27.13 28.35 -5.32
C THR A 499 -26.28 27.63 -4.29
N THR A 500 -26.91 26.88 -3.38
CA THR A 500 -26.23 26.16 -2.30
C THR A 500 -25.32 25.05 -2.86
N LEU A 501 -25.79 24.30 -3.86
CA LEU A 501 -24.99 23.27 -4.53
C LEU A 501 -23.80 23.89 -5.30
N ILE A 502 -24.00 25.03 -5.99
CA ILE A 502 -22.93 25.77 -6.68
C ILE A 502 -21.91 26.30 -5.67
N LEU A 503 -22.36 26.80 -4.52
CA LEU A 503 -21.49 27.28 -3.43
C LEU A 503 -20.57 26.16 -2.94
N TYR A 504 -21.10 24.97 -2.69
CA TYR A 504 -20.29 23.82 -2.28
C TYR A 504 -19.24 23.45 -3.35
N CYS A 505 -19.62 23.45 -4.63
CA CYS A 505 -18.70 23.21 -5.75
C CYS A 505 -17.58 24.25 -5.79
N LEU A 506 -17.90 25.54 -5.60
CA LEU A 506 -16.93 26.64 -5.55
C LEU A 506 -15.98 26.52 -4.36
N GLN A 507 -16.49 26.13 -3.19
CA GLN A 507 -15.69 25.98 -1.97
C GLN A 507 -14.68 24.84 -2.09
N ILE A 508 -15.11 23.67 -2.58
CA ILE A 508 -14.22 22.54 -2.91
C ILE A 508 -13.20 22.96 -3.97
N CYS A 509 -13.63 23.71 -5.00
CA CYS A 509 -12.72 24.17 -6.06
C CYS A 509 -11.64 25.13 -5.54
N LYS A 510 -11.97 26.02 -4.59
CA LYS A 510 -10.99 26.90 -3.93
C LYS A 510 -9.96 26.10 -3.14
N ALA A 511 -10.40 25.06 -2.43
CA ALA A 511 -9.51 24.15 -1.71
C ALA A 511 -8.54 23.44 -2.67
N LEU A 512 -9.04 22.98 -3.82
CA LEU A 512 -8.22 22.30 -4.83
C LEU A 512 -7.28 23.27 -5.57
N ALA A 513 -7.67 24.53 -5.77
CA ALA A 513 -6.77 25.58 -6.28
C ALA A 513 -5.63 25.91 -5.30
N TYR A 514 -5.91 25.83 -4.00
CA TYR A 514 -4.90 25.94 -2.95
C TYR A 514 -3.94 24.73 -2.94
N LEU A 515 -4.44 23.50 -3.13
CA LEU A 515 -3.58 22.31 -3.29
C LEU A 515 -2.73 22.36 -4.57
N GLU A 516 -3.31 22.82 -5.68
CA GLU A 516 -2.63 23.09 -6.96
C GLU A 516 -1.45 24.05 -6.75
N GLY A 517 -1.64 25.14 -6.01
CA GLY A 517 -0.58 26.09 -5.64
C GLY A 517 0.49 25.55 -4.68
N LEU A 518 0.27 24.39 -4.06
CA LEU A 518 1.23 23.68 -3.21
C LEU A 518 1.85 22.45 -3.90
N ASN A 519 1.63 22.26 -5.21
CA ASN A 519 1.98 21.05 -5.95
C ASN A 519 1.52 19.75 -5.26
N MET A 520 0.37 19.80 -4.56
CA MET A 520 -0.23 18.65 -3.90
C MET A 520 -1.36 18.07 -4.75
N VAL A 521 -1.35 16.75 -4.93
CA VAL A 521 -2.40 15.99 -5.62
C VAL A 521 -3.16 15.17 -4.59
N HIS A 522 -4.47 15.35 -4.52
CA HIS A 522 -5.38 14.76 -3.54
C HIS A 522 -5.64 13.27 -3.76
N ARG A 523 -5.76 12.85 -5.03
CA ARG A 523 -5.88 11.43 -5.47
C ARG A 523 -7.17 10.67 -5.12
N ASP A 524 -8.08 11.24 -4.34
CA ASP A 524 -9.42 10.67 -4.07
C ASP A 524 -10.48 11.76 -3.80
N ILE A 525 -10.81 12.57 -4.81
CA ILE A 525 -11.81 13.64 -4.69
C ILE A 525 -13.20 13.08 -5.02
N ALA A 526 -14.09 13.08 -4.03
CA ALA A 526 -15.46 12.56 -4.09
C ALA A 526 -16.28 13.15 -2.93
N VAL A 527 -17.62 13.14 -3.00
CA VAL A 527 -18.46 13.70 -1.90
C VAL A 527 -18.27 13.00 -0.55
N ARG A 528 -17.85 11.73 -0.56
CA ARG A 528 -17.43 10.98 0.66
C ARG A 528 -16.29 11.65 1.44
N ASN A 529 -15.47 12.43 0.75
CA ASN A 529 -14.26 13.06 1.28
C ASN A 529 -14.46 14.58 1.42
N VAL A 530 -15.72 15.03 1.41
CA VAL A 530 -16.12 16.41 1.69
C VAL A 530 -17.07 16.41 2.88
N LEU A 531 -16.82 17.30 3.83
CA LEU A 531 -17.60 17.44 5.07
C LEU A 531 -18.33 18.79 5.09
N VAL A 532 -19.50 18.83 5.74
CA VAL A 532 -20.41 19.99 5.72
C VAL A 532 -20.35 20.73 7.06
N ALA A 533 -19.56 21.80 7.11
CA ALA A 533 -19.27 22.60 8.29
C ALA A 533 -20.45 23.47 8.76
N SER A 534 -21.26 23.95 7.82
CA SER A 534 -22.55 24.59 8.06
C SER A 534 -23.39 24.48 6.78
N PRO A 535 -24.68 24.87 6.78
CA PRO A 535 -25.50 24.83 5.56
C PRO A 535 -24.94 25.67 4.40
N GLU A 536 -24.03 26.60 4.66
CA GLU A 536 -23.37 27.44 3.66
C GLU A 536 -21.85 27.18 3.53
N CYS A 537 -21.30 26.16 4.20
CA CYS A 537 -19.85 25.90 4.21
C CYS A 537 -19.51 24.40 4.14
N VAL A 538 -18.72 24.00 3.14
CA VAL A 538 -18.12 22.67 3.02
C VAL A 538 -16.59 22.73 3.03
N LYS A 539 -15.97 21.61 3.43
CA LYS A 539 -14.52 21.45 3.56
C LYS A 539 -14.04 20.10 3.02
N LEU A 540 -12.96 20.12 2.24
CA LEU A 540 -12.31 18.94 1.64
C LEU A 540 -11.38 18.24 2.64
N GLY A 541 -11.48 16.91 2.75
CA GLY A 541 -10.74 16.06 3.70
C GLY A 541 -10.35 14.69 3.11
N ASP A 542 -9.93 13.76 3.99
CA ASP A 542 -9.35 12.44 3.66
C ASP A 542 -8.13 12.53 2.72
N PHE A 543 -7.00 12.92 3.29
CA PHE A 543 -5.74 13.10 2.55
C PHE A 543 -4.88 11.81 2.50
N GLY A 544 -5.44 10.65 2.88
CA GLY A 544 -4.68 9.40 3.05
C GLY A 544 -4.06 8.84 1.77
N LEU A 545 -4.63 9.22 0.61
CA LEU A 545 -4.05 8.93 -0.71
C LEU A 545 -3.30 10.13 -1.32
N SER A 546 -3.40 11.34 -0.75
CA SER A 546 -2.82 12.55 -1.32
C SER A 546 -1.29 12.54 -1.24
N ARG A 547 -0.58 13.25 -2.13
CA ARG A 547 0.88 13.40 -2.12
C ARG A 547 1.32 14.72 -2.73
N TYR A 548 2.42 15.29 -2.26
CA TYR A 548 3.19 16.27 -3.04
C TYR A 548 3.77 15.60 -4.29
N VAL A 549 3.85 16.34 -5.39
CA VAL A 549 4.34 15.89 -6.70
C VAL A 549 5.37 16.88 -7.19
N ASP A 550 6.61 16.42 -7.41
CA ASP A 550 7.68 17.26 -7.95
C ASP A 550 7.46 17.48 -9.47
N GLU A 551 7.91 18.61 -10.02
CA GLU A 551 7.53 19.07 -11.37
C GLU A 551 8.00 18.13 -12.50
N GLN A 552 8.87 17.17 -12.19
CA GLN A 552 9.40 16.17 -13.13
C GLN A 552 9.07 14.71 -12.76
N GLU A 553 8.50 14.43 -11.57
CA GLU A 553 8.21 13.07 -11.11
C GLU A 553 6.70 12.82 -10.91
N TYR A 554 6.17 11.82 -11.60
CA TYR A 554 4.79 11.38 -11.46
C TYR A 554 4.72 10.07 -10.66
N TYR A 555 3.89 10.03 -9.63
CA TYR A 555 3.78 8.86 -8.76
C TYR A 555 3.11 7.66 -9.46
N LYS A 556 3.64 6.45 -9.23
CA LYS A 556 3.01 5.16 -9.57
C LYS A 556 2.60 4.41 -8.31
N ALA A 557 1.30 4.17 -8.16
CA ALA A 557 0.75 3.51 -6.97
C ALA A 557 1.00 2.00 -6.89
N SER A 558 1.16 1.49 -5.67
CA SER A 558 1.14 0.06 -5.34
C SER A 558 -0.29 -0.53 -5.36
N ILE A 559 -0.37 -1.87 -5.36
CA ILE A 559 -1.60 -2.63 -5.67
C ILE A 559 -2.58 -2.61 -4.47
N SER A 560 -3.39 -1.56 -4.38
CA SER A 560 -4.44 -1.35 -3.39
C SER A 560 -5.84 -1.33 -4.02
N ARG A 561 -6.90 -1.35 -3.20
CA ARG A 561 -8.30 -1.17 -3.65
C ARG A 561 -8.51 0.29 -4.04
N LEU A 562 -8.52 0.57 -5.35
CA LEU A 562 -8.57 1.93 -5.90
C LEU A 562 -9.99 2.35 -6.37
N PRO A 563 -10.35 3.64 -6.30
CA PRO A 563 -11.70 4.17 -6.57
C PRO A 563 -11.98 4.32 -8.08
N ILE A 564 -11.95 3.21 -8.84
CA ILE A 564 -11.95 3.19 -10.31
C ILE A 564 -13.06 4.04 -10.97
N LYS A 565 -14.25 4.16 -10.36
CA LYS A 565 -15.38 4.92 -10.92
C LYS A 565 -15.19 6.46 -10.88
N TRP A 566 -14.28 6.95 -10.05
CA TRP A 566 -13.92 8.37 -9.93
C TRP A 566 -12.67 8.72 -10.73
N MET A 567 -11.70 7.80 -10.76
CA MET A 567 -10.35 8.01 -11.30
C MET A 567 -10.32 8.44 -12.78
N ALA A 568 -9.31 9.24 -13.13
CA ALA A 568 -9.02 9.61 -14.50
C ALA A 568 -8.45 8.43 -15.34
N PRO A 569 -8.64 8.40 -16.67
CA PRO A 569 -8.22 7.30 -17.53
C PRO A 569 -6.71 6.94 -17.42
N GLU A 570 -5.85 7.94 -17.28
CA GLU A 570 -4.41 7.76 -17.10
C GLU A 570 -4.04 7.14 -15.73
N SER A 571 -4.82 7.45 -14.69
CA SER A 571 -4.67 6.87 -13.35
C SER A 571 -5.14 5.42 -13.29
N ILE A 572 -6.14 5.06 -14.09
CA ILE A 572 -6.60 3.68 -14.23
C ILE A 572 -5.56 2.85 -15.01
N ASN A 573 -5.20 3.28 -16.23
CA ASN A 573 -4.31 2.53 -17.12
C ASN A 573 -2.84 2.45 -16.62
N PHE A 574 -2.29 3.54 -16.06
CA PHE A 574 -0.84 3.65 -15.78
C PHE A 574 -0.48 3.93 -14.32
N ARG A 575 -1.48 4.01 -13.43
CA ARG A 575 -1.33 4.40 -12.02
C ARG A 575 -0.73 5.79 -11.80
N ARG A 576 -0.74 6.66 -12.83
CA ARG A 576 -0.27 8.06 -12.77
C ARG A 576 -1.30 8.95 -12.08
N PHE A 577 -0.84 9.81 -11.18
CA PHE A 577 -1.66 10.85 -10.55
C PHE A 577 -0.97 12.21 -10.70
N THR A 578 -1.76 13.23 -11.02
CA THR A 578 -1.36 14.64 -11.26
C THR A 578 -2.53 15.57 -10.92
N THR A 579 -2.30 16.88 -10.82
CA THR A 579 -3.37 17.89 -10.66
C THR A 579 -4.45 17.78 -11.73
N ALA A 580 -4.08 17.44 -12.97
CA ALA A 580 -5.06 17.20 -14.04
C ALA A 580 -5.93 15.94 -13.80
N SER A 581 -5.42 14.91 -13.12
CA SER A 581 -6.24 13.77 -12.68
C SER A 581 -7.18 14.14 -11.54
N ASP A 582 -6.78 15.07 -10.66
CA ASP A 582 -7.65 15.63 -9.63
C ASP A 582 -8.77 16.49 -10.23
N VAL A 583 -8.50 17.30 -11.27
CA VAL A 583 -9.54 18.07 -11.98
C VAL A 583 -10.64 17.16 -12.54
N TRP A 584 -10.26 15.97 -13.04
CA TRP A 584 -11.22 14.96 -13.47
C TRP A 584 -12.08 14.45 -12.30
N MET A 585 -11.45 14.11 -11.17
CA MET A 585 -12.15 13.60 -9.97
C MET A 585 -13.03 14.68 -9.33
N PHE A 586 -12.61 15.95 -9.32
CA PHE A 586 -13.45 17.09 -8.98
C PHE A 586 -14.68 17.20 -9.88
N GLY A 587 -14.52 17.00 -11.20
CA GLY A 587 -15.67 16.93 -12.11
C GLY A 587 -16.67 15.83 -11.73
N VAL A 588 -16.18 14.67 -11.28
CA VAL A 588 -17.04 13.59 -10.75
C VAL A 588 -17.69 13.99 -9.43
N CYS A 589 -16.95 14.61 -8.50
CA CYS A 589 -17.49 15.10 -7.23
C CYS A 589 -18.60 16.17 -7.42
N VAL A 590 -18.47 17.08 -8.38
CA VAL A 590 -19.54 18.04 -8.72
C VAL A 590 -20.75 17.32 -9.33
N TRP A 591 -20.53 16.27 -10.12
CA TRP A 591 -21.63 15.44 -10.62
C TRP A 591 -22.37 14.72 -9.46
N GLU A 592 -21.65 14.19 -8.47
CA GLU A 592 -22.22 13.61 -7.24
C GLU A 592 -23.05 14.64 -6.45
N ILE A 593 -22.58 15.90 -6.36
CA ILE A 593 -23.32 17.00 -5.71
C ILE A 593 -24.68 17.21 -6.39
N PHE A 594 -24.70 17.38 -7.72
CA PHE A 594 -25.96 17.61 -8.44
C PHE A 594 -26.83 16.36 -8.67
N SER A 595 -26.29 15.16 -8.45
CA SER A 595 -27.05 13.90 -8.52
C SER A 595 -27.58 13.42 -7.16
N MET A 596 -27.40 14.22 -6.09
CA MET A 596 -27.74 13.86 -4.71
C MET A 596 -27.05 12.58 -4.24
N ALA A 597 -25.72 12.59 -4.35
CA ALA A 597 -24.82 11.50 -3.94
C ALA A 597 -25.05 10.15 -4.66
N GLN A 598 -25.61 10.18 -5.87
CA GLN A 598 -25.68 8.97 -6.70
C GLN A 598 -24.26 8.48 -7.02
N GLN A 599 -24.02 7.16 -6.94
CA GLN A 599 -22.72 6.59 -7.31
C GLN A 599 -22.44 6.82 -8.81
N PRO A 600 -21.27 7.39 -9.20
CA PRO A 600 -20.91 7.54 -10.60
C PRO A 600 -20.81 6.17 -11.27
N PHE A 601 -21.35 6.05 -12.49
CA PHE A 601 -21.41 4.79 -13.24
C PHE A 601 -21.97 3.61 -12.43
N PHE A 602 -23.04 3.81 -11.64
CA PHE A 602 -23.65 2.73 -10.84
C PHE A 602 -24.08 1.51 -11.68
N TRP A 603 -24.37 1.70 -12.96
CA TRP A 603 -24.74 0.66 -13.93
C TRP A 603 -23.55 -0.12 -14.54
N LEU A 604 -22.30 0.18 -14.14
CA LEU A 604 -21.10 -0.50 -14.63
C LEU A 604 -20.32 -1.20 -13.50
N GLU A 605 -19.64 -2.29 -13.84
CA GLU A 605 -18.57 -2.85 -13.01
C GLU A 605 -17.26 -2.07 -13.18
N ASN A 606 -16.39 -2.06 -12.17
CA ASN A 606 -15.12 -1.31 -12.21
C ASN A 606 -14.26 -1.62 -13.44
N GLY A 607 -14.18 -2.90 -13.86
CA GLY A 607 -13.42 -3.31 -15.05
C GLY A 607 -14.00 -2.83 -16.39
N GLN A 608 -15.24 -2.36 -16.41
CA GLN A 608 -15.94 -1.88 -17.61
C GLN A 608 -15.80 -0.36 -17.80
N VAL A 609 -15.57 0.38 -16.72
CA VAL A 609 -15.53 1.87 -16.70
C VAL A 609 -14.52 2.41 -17.70
N ILE A 610 -13.28 1.89 -17.72
CA ILE A 610 -12.22 2.41 -18.59
C ILE A 610 -12.62 2.35 -20.07
N ASN A 611 -13.18 1.23 -20.53
CA ASN A 611 -13.59 1.05 -21.92
C ASN A 611 -14.67 2.06 -22.35
N GLN A 612 -15.57 2.45 -21.42
CA GLN A 612 -16.60 3.46 -21.68
C GLN A 612 -16.03 4.88 -21.67
N LEU A 613 -15.11 5.20 -20.75
CA LEU A 613 -14.41 6.49 -20.75
C LEU A 613 -13.56 6.68 -22.01
N GLU A 614 -12.95 5.59 -22.51
CA GLU A 614 -12.13 5.56 -23.71
C GLU A 614 -12.94 5.60 -25.01
N SER A 615 -14.20 5.15 -25.02
CA SER A 615 -15.14 5.34 -26.14
C SER A 615 -15.84 6.71 -26.14
N GLY A 616 -15.52 7.57 -25.16
CA GLY A 616 -16.04 8.93 -25.06
C GLY A 616 -17.30 9.10 -24.18
N VAL A 617 -17.80 8.03 -23.56
CA VAL A 617 -18.95 8.11 -22.63
C VAL A 617 -18.55 8.89 -21.37
N ARG A 618 -19.50 9.69 -20.86
CA ARG A 618 -19.38 10.51 -19.63
C ARG A 618 -20.65 10.39 -18.80
N LEU A 619 -20.61 10.89 -17.57
CA LEU A 619 -21.77 10.88 -16.67
C LEU A 619 -22.85 11.84 -17.19
N PRO A 620 -24.14 11.44 -17.25
CA PRO A 620 -25.22 12.24 -17.84
C PRO A 620 -25.60 13.43 -16.95
N LYS A 621 -26.06 14.56 -17.52
CA LYS A 621 -26.44 15.74 -16.73
C LYS A 621 -27.53 15.41 -15.69
N PRO A 622 -27.29 15.61 -14.38
CA PRO A 622 -28.32 15.49 -13.36
C PRO A 622 -29.44 16.52 -13.58
N GLN A 623 -30.67 16.23 -13.17
CA GLN A 623 -31.80 17.15 -13.39
C GLN A 623 -31.58 18.56 -12.81
N PRO A 624 -31.21 18.74 -11.52
CA PRO A 624 -31.04 20.08 -10.94
C PRO A 624 -29.75 20.78 -11.37
N CYS A 625 -28.83 20.12 -12.09
CA CYS A 625 -27.58 20.74 -12.55
C CYS A 625 -27.85 21.85 -13.60
N PRO A 626 -27.39 23.09 -13.37
CA PRO A 626 -27.43 24.14 -14.41
C PRO A 626 -26.63 23.73 -15.66
N PRO A 627 -27.04 24.16 -16.88
CA PRO A 627 -26.29 23.87 -18.10
C PRO A 627 -24.86 24.45 -18.10
N THR A 628 -24.65 25.58 -17.42
CA THR A 628 -23.35 26.23 -17.22
C THR A 628 -22.39 25.34 -16.44
N ILE A 629 -22.83 24.79 -15.30
CA ILE A 629 -22.05 23.83 -14.50
C ILE A 629 -21.74 22.58 -15.33
N TYR A 630 -22.73 22.00 -16.01
CA TYR A 630 -22.49 20.80 -16.83
C TYR A 630 -21.50 21.06 -17.97
N SER A 631 -21.48 22.28 -18.53
CA SER A 631 -20.45 22.68 -19.49
C SER A 631 -19.05 22.58 -18.88
N LEU A 632 -18.82 23.09 -17.66
CA LEU A 632 -17.54 22.95 -16.95
C LEU A 632 -17.16 21.47 -16.73
N LEU A 633 -18.11 20.59 -16.39
CA LEU A 633 -17.81 19.16 -16.19
C LEU A 633 -17.28 18.49 -17.45
N ASN A 634 -17.81 18.84 -18.63
CA ASN A 634 -17.30 18.30 -19.90
C ASN A 634 -15.87 18.75 -20.21
N HIS A 635 -15.43 19.91 -19.72
CA HIS A 635 -14.03 20.35 -19.79
C HIS A 635 -13.16 19.62 -18.75
N CYS A 636 -13.67 19.41 -17.52
CA CYS A 636 -12.98 18.62 -16.49
C CYS A 636 -12.75 17.17 -16.92
N TRP A 637 -13.69 16.59 -17.68
CA TRP A 637 -13.59 15.23 -18.21
C TRP A 637 -13.01 15.14 -19.65
N ALA A 638 -12.24 16.14 -20.08
CA ALA A 638 -11.43 16.01 -21.29
C ALA A 638 -10.48 14.80 -21.16
N TYR A 639 -10.38 13.97 -22.21
CA TYR A 639 -9.62 12.71 -22.12
C TYR A 639 -8.13 12.98 -21.89
N GLU A 640 -7.50 13.81 -22.73
CA GLU A 640 -6.10 14.21 -22.57
C GLU A 640 -5.94 15.14 -21.35
N PRO A 641 -5.05 14.85 -20.38
CA PRO A 641 -4.94 15.61 -19.13
C PRO A 641 -4.68 17.11 -19.35
N ASN A 642 -3.83 17.45 -20.32
CA ASN A 642 -3.42 18.82 -20.62
C ASN A 642 -4.52 19.66 -21.30
N ALA A 643 -5.69 19.08 -21.60
CA ALA A 643 -6.86 19.79 -22.13
C ALA A 643 -7.91 20.09 -21.05
N ARG A 644 -7.68 19.66 -19.81
CA ARG A 644 -8.52 19.98 -18.64
C ARG A 644 -8.12 21.37 -18.10
N PRO A 645 -9.07 22.20 -17.60
CA PRO A 645 -8.74 23.50 -17.02
C PRO A 645 -7.99 23.34 -15.69
N SER A 646 -7.22 24.37 -15.29
CA SER A 646 -6.63 24.42 -13.94
C SER A 646 -7.69 24.72 -12.88
N PHE A 647 -7.41 24.40 -11.61
CA PHE A 647 -8.33 24.74 -10.53
C PHE A 647 -8.47 26.26 -10.36
N CYS A 648 -7.40 27.03 -10.58
CA CYS A 648 -7.47 28.49 -10.64
C CYS A 648 -8.49 29.02 -11.67
N GLN A 649 -8.58 28.39 -12.86
CA GLN A 649 -9.58 28.75 -13.87
C GLN A 649 -11.00 28.38 -13.44
N LEU A 650 -11.17 27.18 -12.85
CA LEU A 650 -12.46 26.69 -12.37
C LEU A 650 -13.02 27.56 -11.21
N VAL A 651 -12.18 28.05 -10.30
CA VAL A 651 -12.58 28.98 -9.23
C VAL A 651 -13.20 30.26 -9.81
N CYS A 652 -12.60 30.82 -10.86
CA CYS A 652 -13.14 32.00 -11.53
C CYS A 652 -14.53 31.72 -12.10
N SER A 653 -14.67 30.69 -12.95
CA SER A 653 -15.96 30.36 -13.58
C SER A 653 -17.06 30.00 -12.56
N LEU A 654 -16.73 29.25 -11.50
CA LEU A 654 -17.69 28.92 -10.45
C LEU A 654 -18.09 30.14 -9.61
N SER A 655 -17.18 31.11 -9.40
CA SER A 655 -17.50 32.37 -8.72
C SER A 655 -18.48 33.23 -9.52
N GLU A 656 -18.32 33.29 -10.85
CA GLU A 656 -19.23 34.01 -11.73
C GLU A 656 -20.62 33.36 -11.79
N ILE A 657 -20.68 32.03 -11.91
CA ILE A 657 -21.94 31.28 -11.92
C ILE A 657 -22.67 31.41 -10.58
N HIS A 658 -21.95 31.29 -9.45
CA HIS A 658 -22.53 31.46 -8.12
C HIS A 658 -23.17 32.84 -7.94
N ARG A 659 -22.45 33.91 -8.31
CA ARG A 659 -22.98 35.29 -8.23
C ARG A 659 -24.26 35.46 -9.05
N ALA A 660 -24.30 34.94 -10.28
CA ALA A 660 -25.47 35.02 -11.16
C ALA A 660 -26.69 34.24 -10.64
N GLU A 661 -26.49 33.14 -9.90
CA GLU A 661 -27.59 32.39 -9.26
C GLU A 661 -28.14 33.12 -8.03
N VAL A 662 -27.25 33.66 -7.18
CA VAL A 662 -27.60 34.50 -6.02
C VAL A 662 -28.45 35.70 -6.43
N GLU A 663 -28.07 36.38 -7.52
CA GLU A 663 -28.82 37.53 -8.05
C GLU A 663 -30.24 37.14 -8.50
N GLN A 664 -30.41 35.98 -9.13
CA GLN A 664 -31.71 35.47 -9.58
C GLN A 664 -32.61 35.08 -8.39
N GLU A 665 -32.11 34.35 -7.39
CA GLU A 665 -32.90 33.99 -6.20
C GLU A 665 -33.38 35.23 -5.43
N HIS A 666 -32.55 36.27 -5.31
CA HIS A 666 -32.94 37.52 -4.67
C HIS A 666 -34.02 38.28 -5.46
N GLY A 667 -33.96 38.27 -6.80
CA GLY A 667 -35.03 38.81 -7.65
C GLY A 667 -36.37 38.12 -7.38
N VAL A 668 -36.39 36.78 -7.44
CA VAL A 668 -37.60 35.98 -7.20
C VAL A 668 -38.16 36.16 -5.78
N ARG A 669 -37.30 36.31 -4.76
CA ARG A 669 -37.73 36.60 -3.38
C ARG A 669 -38.35 38.00 -3.25
N ARG A 670 -37.83 39.03 -3.95
CA ARG A 670 -38.40 40.39 -3.97
C ARG A 670 -39.77 40.42 -4.65
N ASP A 671 -39.92 39.82 -5.83
CA ASP A 671 -41.20 39.79 -6.54
C ASP A 671 -42.31 39.07 -5.74
N ARG A 672 -41.98 37.96 -5.08
CA ARG A 672 -42.90 37.27 -4.16
C ARG A 672 -43.30 38.17 -2.98
N SER A 673 -42.37 38.94 -2.42
CA SER A 673 -42.64 39.85 -1.30
C SER A 673 -43.56 41.01 -1.70
N HIS A 674 -43.31 41.64 -2.86
CA HIS A 674 -44.19 42.68 -3.40
C HIS A 674 -45.59 42.15 -3.79
N SER A 675 -45.69 40.89 -4.24
CA SER A 675 -46.97 40.24 -4.51
C SER A 675 -47.83 40.01 -3.25
N ILE A 676 -47.21 39.75 -2.10
CA ILE A 676 -47.93 39.49 -0.83
C ILE A 676 -48.50 40.78 -0.22
N LEU A 677 -47.78 41.90 -0.31
CA LEU A 677 -48.25 43.21 0.18
C LEU A 677 -49.34 43.84 -0.70
N SER A 678 -49.51 43.39 -1.94
CA SER A 678 -50.51 43.92 -2.88
C SER A 678 -51.83 43.12 -2.87
N LYS A 679 -52.58 43.22 -1.76
CA LYS A 679 -53.96 42.69 -1.64
C LYS A 679 -54.97 43.74 -1.15
N GLY A 680 -55.08 44.83 -1.91
CA GLY A 680 -56.32 45.62 -1.93
C GLY A 680 -57.46 44.84 -2.62
N PRO A 681 -58.74 45.18 -2.37
CA PRO A 681 -59.87 44.48 -2.98
C PRO A 681 -59.94 44.73 -4.49
N PRO A 682 -60.39 43.75 -5.30
CA PRO A 682 -60.41 43.86 -6.75
C PRO A 682 -61.57 44.75 -7.21
N ASN A 683 -61.29 45.68 -8.13
CA ASN A 683 -62.32 46.36 -8.91
C ASN A 683 -61.97 46.32 -10.40
N ARG A 684 -63.00 46.14 -11.24
CA ARG A 684 -62.84 45.81 -12.68
C ARG A 684 -62.94 47.06 -13.56
N THR A 685 -62.19 47.07 -14.67
CA THR A 685 -62.64 47.66 -15.95
C THR A 685 -61.95 47.04 -17.17
N GLU A 686 -62.76 46.51 -18.08
CA GLU A 686 -62.48 46.31 -19.52
C GLU A 686 -62.55 47.69 -20.26
N PRO A 687 -62.27 47.89 -21.59
CA PRO A 687 -62.39 46.95 -22.72
C PRO A 687 -61.34 47.06 -23.89
N PRO A 688 -61.50 46.31 -25.02
CA PRO A 688 -60.57 46.23 -26.18
C PRO A 688 -61.16 46.91 -27.48
N PRO A 689 -60.79 46.55 -28.76
CA PRO A 689 -59.48 46.58 -29.47
C PRO A 689 -59.46 47.19 -30.92
N LYS A 690 -58.24 47.46 -31.47
CA LYS A 690 -57.87 47.55 -32.94
C LYS A 690 -58.44 48.76 -33.75
N PRO A 691 -57.99 49.07 -35.01
CA PRO A 691 -57.11 48.34 -35.96
C PRO A 691 -55.93 49.15 -36.62
N SER A 692 -55.33 48.56 -37.67
CA SER A 692 -54.25 48.99 -38.60
C SER A 692 -54.36 50.41 -39.20
N ARG A 693 -53.36 51.02 -39.90
CA ARG A 693 -52.36 50.55 -40.93
C ARG A 693 -51.24 51.66 -41.05
N THR A 694 -50.11 51.67 -41.79
CA THR A 694 -49.64 50.94 -43.00
C THR A 694 -48.11 50.62 -43.08
N GLN A 695 -47.29 51.33 -43.90
CA GLN A 695 -45.97 50.88 -44.40
C GLN A 695 -45.02 52.04 -44.74
N GLY A 696 -43.71 51.79 -44.63
CA GLY A 696 -42.61 52.47 -45.32
C GLY A 696 -41.37 51.57 -45.32
N ASN A 697 -40.80 51.23 -46.49
CA ASN A 697 -39.80 50.17 -46.62
C ASN A 697 -38.36 50.67 -46.72
N THR A 698 -37.42 50.04 -46.01
CA THR A 698 -36.12 49.61 -46.57
C THR A 698 -35.46 48.52 -45.69
N LEU A 699 -34.66 47.65 -46.31
CA LEU A 699 -34.01 46.43 -45.77
C LEU A 699 -32.74 46.16 -46.61
N PRO A 700 -31.82 45.19 -46.32
CA PRO A 700 -31.98 43.99 -45.48
C PRO A 700 -30.80 43.57 -44.56
N ARG A 701 -31.02 42.53 -43.70
CA ARG A 701 -30.17 41.30 -43.65
C ARG A 701 -30.71 40.19 -42.72
N VAL A 702 -30.85 38.98 -43.28
CA VAL A 702 -30.70 37.62 -42.69
C VAL A 702 -31.73 37.16 -41.62
N SER A 703 -31.95 35.84 -41.54
CA SER A 703 -33.06 35.18 -40.85
C SER A 703 -32.68 33.82 -40.22
N HIS A 704 -33.50 33.35 -39.27
CA HIS A 704 -33.56 31.97 -38.76
C HIS A 704 -34.84 31.26 -39.26
N ILE A 705 -34.88 29.92 -39.22
CA ILE A 705 -36.10 29.11 -39.38
C ILE A 705 -36.11 27.98 -38.33
N GLN A 706 -37.29 27.69 -37.78
CA GLN A 706 -37.63 26.50 -36.98
C GLN A 706 -39.05 26.03 -37.35
N ALA A 707 -39.32 24.72 -37.28
CA ALA A 707 -40.54 24.10 -36.72
C ALA A 707 -40.75 22.64 -37.21
N ALA A 708 -40.75 21.65 -36.31
CA ALA A 708 -41.49 20.39 -36.41
C ALA A 708 -41.27 19.48 -35.18
N ASP A 709 -42.17 19.51 -34.18
CA ASP A 709 -42.43 18.37 -33.27
C ASP A 709 -43.79 18.59 -32.56
N LYS A 710 -44.60 17.53 -32.40
CA LYS A 710 -45.81 17.54 -31.55
C LYS A 710 -46.44 16.17 -31.25
N ASP A 711 -46.38 15.20 -32.16
CA ASP A 711 -47.01 13.88 -31.95
C ASP A 711 -46.28 13.01 -30.92
N SER A 712 -44.97 13.25 -30.73
CA SER A 712 -44.07 12.50 -29.86
C SER A 712 -44.53 12.39 -28.39
N ARG A 713 -45.40 13.31 -27.92
CA ARG A 713 -45.90 13.33 -26.53
C ARG A 713 -46.93 12.25 -26.20
N SER A 714 -47.73 11.79 -27.18
CA SER A 714 -48.87 10.88 -26.91
C SER A 714 -48.45 9.45 -26.57
N VAL A 715 -47.25 9.04 -27.01
CA VAL A 715 -46.68 7.71 -26.74
C VAL A 715 -46.03 7.66 -25.36
N TRP A 716 -45.20 8.66 -25.05
CA TRP A 716 -44.48 8.79 -23.76
C TRP A 716 -45.40 8.74 -22.53
N GLU A 717 -46.59 9.34 -22.61
CA GLU A 717 -47.55 9.35 -21.50
C GLU A 717 -48.07 7.94 -21.16
N LYS A 718 -48.14 7.02 -22.14
CA LYS A 718 -48.56 5.63 -21.92
C LYS A 718 -47.44 4.78 -21.34
N GLU A 719 -46.21 4.94 -21.85
CA GLU A 719 -45.03 4.25 -21.31
C GLU A 719 -44.80 4.64 -19.84
N ARG A 720 -44.95 5.94 -19.51
CA ARG A 720 -44.83 6.44 -18.12
C ARG A 720 -45.78 5.72 -17.15
N VAL A 721 -47.05 5.57 -17.52
CA VAL A 721 -48.04 4.85 -16.69
C VAL A 721 -47.73 3.35 -16.59
N GLN A 722 -47.16 2.73 -17.63
CA GLN A 722 -46.78 1.32 -17.61
C GLN A 722 -45.55 1.06 -16.72
N VAL A 723 -44.57 1.96 -16.73
CA VAL A 723 -43.41 1.93 -15.81
C VAL A 723 -43.86 2.10 -14.36
N GLU A 724 -44.74 3.06 -14.08
CA GLU A 724 -45.20 3.36 -12.72
C GLU A 724 -46.00 2.20 -12.10
N ASN A 725 -46.88 1.54 -12.86
CA ASN A 725 -47.55 0.31 -12.41
C ASN A 725 -46.58 -0.86 -12.14
N THR A 726 -45.46 -0.92 -12.86
CA THR A 726 -44.42 -1.94 -12.64
C THR A 726 -43.66 -1.66 -11.33
N LEU A 727 -43.33 -0.39 -11.08
CA LEU A 727 -42.68 0.07 -9.86
C LEU A 727 -43.55 -0.15 -8.60
N GLN A 728 -44.87 0.04 -8.72
CA GLN A 728 -45.85 -0.31 -7.69
C GLN A 728 -45.78 -1.80 -7.30
N ARG A 729 -45.62 -2.68 -8.29
CA ARG A 729 -45.61 -4.14 -8.10
C ARG A 729 -44.35 -4.60 -7.36
N GLN A 730 -43.19 -4.11 -7.81
CA GLN A 730 -41.89 -4.40 -7.19
C GLN A 730 -41.81 -3.91 -5.73
N LYS A 731 -42.45 -2.77 -5.40
CA LYS A 731 -42.56 -2.30 -4.00
C LYS A 731 -43.35 -3.25 -3.09
N VAL A 732 -44.33 -3.98 -3.61
CA VAL A 732 -45.11 -4.96 -2.83
C VAL A 732 -44.31 -6.23 -2.60
N GLU A 733 -43.60 -6.71 -3.62
CA GLU A 733 -42.72 -7.89 -3.51
C GLU A 733 -41.58 -7.63 -2.49
N MET A 734 -40.89 -6.49 -2.60
CA MET A 734 -39.86 -6.04 -1.64
C MET A 734 -40.35 -5.96 -0.19
N LEU A 735 -41.63 -5.61 0.05
CA LEU A 735 -42.22 -5.56 1.37
C LEU A 735 -42.52 -6.95 1.96
N MET A 736 -42.82 -7.94 1.11
CA MET A 736 -42.99 -9.33 1.54
C MET A 736 -41.65 -9.99 1.85
N ASP A 737 -40.63 -9.77 1.01
CA ASP A 737 -39.27 -10.28 1.25
C ASP A 737 -38.67 -9.74 2.56
N LYS A 738 -38.92 -8.46 2.90
CA LYS A 738 -38.50 -7.88 4.19
C LYS A 738 -39.15 -8.58 5.39
N GLN A 739 -40.45 -8.89 5.31
CA GLN A 739 -41.16 -9.61 6.38
C GLN A 739 -40.70 -11.07 6.51
N TRP A 740 -40.19 -11.67 5.44
CA TRP A 740 -39.58 -13.01 5.47
C TRP A 740 -38.20 -12.99 6.16
N LEU A 741 -37.35 -12.02 5.83
CA LEU A 741 -36.03 -11.85 6.47
C LEU A 741 -36.14 -11.59 7.99
N GLU A 742 -37.11 -10.78 8.43
CA GLU A 742 -37.39 -10.52 9.86
C GLU A 742 -37.95 -11.75 10.63
N GLN A 743 -38.22 -12.87 9.94
CA GLN A 743 -38.59 -14.16 10.52
C GLN A 743 -37.45 -15.19 10.50
N GLU A 744 -36.53 -15.12 9.53
CA GLU A 744 -35.27 -15.88 9.52
C GLU A 744 -34.33 -15.41 10.65
N GLU A 745 -34.16 -14.09 10.80
CA GLU A 745 -33.24 -13.48 11.78
C GLU A 745 -33.56 -13.91 13.24
N LYS A 746 -34.83 -14.18 13.55
CA LYS A 746 -35.29 -14.65 14.86
C LYS A 746 -35.02 -16.13 15.16
N GLN A 747 -34.51 -16.90 14.20
CA GLN A 747 -34.26 -18.34 14.35
C GLN A 747 -32.78 -18.72 14.42
N LEU A 748 -31.85 -17.75 14.33
CA LEU A 748 -30.42 -18.00 14.15
C LEU A 748 -29.54 -17.87 15.41
N ASP A 749 -30.13 -17.61 16.60
CA ASP A 749 -29.40 -17.56 17.88
C ASP A 749 -29.89 -18.63 18.87
N PRO A 750 -29.18 -19.77 18.99
CA PRO A 750 -29.08 -20.41 20.30
C PRO A 750 -27.80 -21.27 20.54
N VAL A 751 -26.73 -20.70 21.13
CA VAL A 751 -25.85 -21.43 22.10
C VAL A 751 -25.19 -20.42 23.06
N GLY A 752 -25.29 -20.50 24.38
CA GLY A 752 -26.12 -21.37 25.23
C GLY A 752 -25.70 -21.28 26.71
N ARG A 753 -26.66 -21.42 27.64
CA ARG A 753 -26.40 -21.87 29.02
C ARG A 753 -26.86 -23.32 29.16
N LEU A 754 -26.21 -24.08 30.04
CA LEU A 754 -26.58 -25.47 30.38
C LEU A 754 -28.03 -25.51 30.90
N ASP A 755 -28.86 -26.53 30.62
CA ASP A 755 -28.70 -27.87 31.20
C ASP A 755 -29.53 -29.00 30.54
N LEU A 756 -28.99 -30.24 30.63
CA LEU A 756 -29.66 -31.55 30.80
C LEU A 756 -30.60 -32.22 29.73
N TYR A 757 -30.23 -33.46 29.38
CA TYR A 757 -31.03 -34.66 28.98
C TYR A 757 -31.98 -34.67 27.76
N SER A 758 -31.62 -35.41 26.68
CA SER A 758 -32.27 -36.68 26.21
C SER A 758 -31.87 -37.11 24.77
N LYS A 759 -32.41 -38.25 24.26
CA LYS A 759 -31.96 -38.99 23.05
C LYS A 759 -32.97 -39.01 21.87
N PRO A 760 -32.56 -39.42 20.64
CA PRO A 760 -33.32 -39.33 19.36
C PRO A 760 -34.10 -40.65 19.04
N PRO A 761 -34.55 -41.02 17.80
CA PRO A 761 -34.48 -40.38 16.45
C PRO A 761 -35.78 -40.46 15.59
N GLU A 762 -35.75 -40.06 14.29
CA GLU A 762 -35.98 -40.96 13.11
C GLU A 762 -36.16 -40.27 11.71
N ASN A 763 -35.66 -40.98 10.68
CA ASN A 763 -36.11 -41.13 9.27
C ASN A 763 -36.17 -39.98 8.22
N THR A 764 -35.30 -40.14 7.21
CA THR A 764 -35.28 -39.66 5.80
C THR A 764 -36.33 -40.39 4.90
N PRO A 765 -36.50 -40.18 3.56
CA PRO A 765 -35.61 -39.49 2.59
C PRO A 765 -36.23 -38.64 1.42
N GLY A 766 -35.37 -37.80 0.81
CA GLY A 766 -35.10 -37.87 -0.64
C GLY A 766 -35.81 -36.94 -1.63
N ASN A 767 -35.06 -36.00 -2.25
CA ASN A 767 -34.71 -36.06 -3.68
C ASN A 767 -33.71 -34.95 -4.12
N GLY A 768 -33.15 -35.09 -5.33
CA GLY A 768 -32.06 -34.26 -5.87
C GLY A 768 -32.46 -32.90 -6.50
N PRO A 769 -31.47 -32.11 -6.97
CA PRO A 769 -31.63 -30.65 -7.15
C PRO A 769 -32.15 -30.19 -8.54
N PRO A 770 -33.08 -29.21 -8.57
CA PRO A 770 -33.36 -28.39 -9.75
C PRO A 770 -32.27 -27.33 -10.03
N LYS A 771 -32.23 -26.77 -11.25
CA LYS A 771 -31.22 -25.80 -11.72
C LYS A 771 -31.59 -24.33 -11.39
N LYS A 772 -30.58 -23.46 -11.32
CA LYS A 772 -30.70 -22.00 -11.13
C LYS A 772 -31.59 -21.28 -12.17
N PRO A 773 -32.47 -20.37 -11.74
CA PRO A 773 -32.92 -19.19 -12.50
C PRO A 773 -31.92 -17.99 -12.39
N PRO A 774 -32.08 -16.91 -13.18
CA PRO A 774 -31.20 -15.73 -13.20
C PRO A 774 -31.58 -14.61 -12.18
N MET A 775 -30.63 -13.67 -11.94
CA MET A 775 -30.75 -12.51 -11.02
C MET A 775 -31.46 -11.27 -11.61
N PRO A 776 -31.91 -10.31 -10.77
CA PRO A 776 -31.38 -8.93 -10.88
C PRO A 776 -31.26 -8.06 -9.58
N ALA A 777 -30.12 -7.36 -9.44
CA ALA A 777 -29.85 -5.99 -8.91
C ALA A 777 -30.43 -5.37 -7.58
N GLY A 778 -29.61 -5.33 -6.50
CA GLY A 778 -28.83 -4.15 -5.98
C GLY A 778 -29.44 -2.95 -5.20
N ILE A 779 -28.96 -2.65 -3.96
CA ILE A 779 -29.11 -1.40 -3.13
C ILE A 779 -27.79 -1.12 -2.30
N ALA A 780 -27.61 0.07 -1.64
CA ALA A 780 -26.37 0.59 -1.00
C ALA A 780 -26.47 1.10 0.49
N GLN A 781 -25.48 1.87 1.02
CA GLN A 781 -25.19 2.17 2.47
C GLN A 781 -25.08 3.69 2.89
N PRO A 782 -24.99 4.05 4.21
CA PRO A 782 -25.02 5.44 4.78
C PRO A 782 -23.87 5.88 5.75
N ARG A 783 -23.95 7.10 6.32
CA ARG A 783 -23.01 7.80 7.27
C ARG A 783 -23.74 8.60 8.44
N PRO A 784 -23.15 9.55 9.25
CA PRO A 784 -23.44 9.72 10.72
C PRO A 784 -23.92 11.10 11.32
N THR A 785 -23.34 11.57 12.47
CA THR A 785 -23.83 12.52 13.52
C THR A 785 -22.70 13.20 14.36
N ALA A 786 -22.90 14.30 15.12
CA ALA A 786 -21.80 15.04 15.83
C ALA A 786 -22.14 15.88 17.15
N GLU A 787 -21.75 15.51 18.39
CA GLU A 787 -21.98 16.26 19.68
C GLU A 787 -21.02 15.88 20.87
N MET A 788 -20.47 16.82 21.70
CA MET A 788 -20.14 16.63 23.16
C MET A 788 -19.33 17.76 23.91
N ASP A 789 -19.17 17.63 25.23
CA ASP A 789 -18.61 18.57 26.23
C ASP A 789 -17.36 18.04 27.00
N ARG A 790 -16.31 18.84 27.26
CA ARG A 790 -14.93 18.28 27.36
C ARG A 790 -13.96 18.67 28.50
N SER A 791 -14.01 19.87 29.07
CA SER A 791 -13.15 20.22 30.23
C SER A 791 -13.35 19.24 31.39
N GLY A 792 -12.26 18.66 31.90
CA GLY A 792 -12.24 17.95 33.18
C GLY A 792 -12.41 16.42 33.14
N ASP A 793 -12.28 15.76 31.99
CA ASP A 793 -11.99 14.32 31.98
C ASP A 793 -10.57 14.04 32.57
N GLN A 794 -10.16 12.79 32.67
CA GLN A 794 -8.72 12.40 32.78
C GLN A 794 -8.26 11.58 31.59
N VAL A 795 -9.16 11.42 30.63
CA VAL A 795 -8.82 11.86 29.29
C VAL A 795 -8.98 13.42 29.11
N TYR A 796 -8.74 14.27 30.19
CA TYR A 796 -8.00 15.63 30.22
C TYR A 796 -6.46 15.83 30.79
N THR A 797 -5.36 15.78 29.94
CA THR A 797 -3.81 15.59 30.00
C THR A 797 -2.83 15.02 28.77
N GLY A 798 -3.13 14.50 27.49
CA GLY A 798 -2.27 13.89 26.28
C GLY A 798 -2.14 14.09 24.55
N VAL A 799 -2.61 14.94 23.42
CA VAL A 799 -3.48 16.22 22.82
C VAL A 799 -3.57 17.89 23.18
N MET A 800 -3.20 18.65 24.29
CA MET A 800 -2.56 20.01 24.58
C MET A 800 -0.99 20.19 24.91
N ALA A 801 -0.24 19.30 25.61
CA ALA A 801 1.21 19.14 25.89
C ALA A 801 2.01 17.84 25.48
N MET A 802 1.53 16.57 25.50
CA MET A 802 2.31 15.33 25.17
C MET A 802 3.11 15.45 23.88
N VAL A 803 2.47 15.85 22.79
CA VAL A 803 3.15 15.99 21.50
C VAL A 803 3.68 17.39 21.28
N LYS A 804 3.38 18.28 22.22
CA LYS A 804 4.17 19.47 22.49
C LYS A 804 5.49 19.10 23.20
N GLN A 805 5.82 17.79 23.23
CA GLN A 805 7.15 17.19 23.40
C GLN A 805 7.74 16.62 22.10
N VAL A 806 7.08 16.73 20.93
CA VAL A 806 7.49 15.98 19.74
C VAL A 806 7.30 16.63 18.37
N VAL A 807 6.44 17.66 18.21
CA VAL A 807 6.99 18.76 17.43
C VAL A 807 8.13 19.38 18.23
N GLN A 808 8.34 19.16 19.54
CA GLN A 808 9.58 19.50 20.26
C GLN A 808 10.77 18.62 19.79
N LEU A 809 10.50 17.45 19.20
CA LEU A 809 11.49 16.61 18.51
C LEU A 809 11.62 16.95 17.01
N LYS A 810 10.55 17.27 16.27
CA LYS A 810 10.67 17.89 14.92
C LYS A 810 11.37 19.24 14.98
N ASN A 811 11.08 19.98 16.05
CA ASN A 811 11.83 21.11 16.50
C ASN A 811 13.27 20.63 16.56
N ASP A 812 13.60 19.82 17.57
CA ASP A 812 14.95 19.37 17.89
C ASP A 812 15.53 18.45 16.82
N VAL A 813 16.01 18.97 15.68
CA VAL A 813 16.67 18.19 14.60
C VAL A 813 17.94 18.74 13.99
N ASN A 814 18.05 20.04 13.69
CA ASN A 814 18.89 20.42 12.54
C ASN A 814 20.33 20.87 12.86
N THR A 815 20.60 21.51 13.99
CA THR A 815 21.95 22.08 14.26
C THR A 815 22.73 21.31 15.32
N LEU A 816 22.07 20.93 16.40
CA LEU A 816 22.59 20.01 17.40
C LEU A 816 22.51 18.54 16.82
N PRO A 817 23.59 17.74 16.79
CA PRO A 817 23.77 16.57 15.85
C PRO A 817 23.44 15.10 16.31
N ALA A 818 23.76 14.02 15.58
CA ALA A 818 23.29 12.59 15.75
C ALA A 818 22.91 11.86 17.09
N SER A 819 23.38 12.18 18.30
CA SER A 819 23.36 11.24 19.46
C SER A 819 22.37 11.52 20.59
N GLU A 820 21.86 12.73 20.75
CA GLU A 820 20.79 13.01 21.74
C GLU A 820 19.41 12.74 21.13
N TYR A 821 19.40 12.30 19.86
CA TYR A 821 18.28 11.70 19.16
C TYR A 821 17.50 10.69 20.04
N PRO A 822 18.11 9.76 20.81
CA PRO A 822 17.42 8.85 21.72
C PRO A 822 16.92 9.56 22.98
N SER A 823 17.62 10.57 23.50
CA SER A 823 17.18 11.33 24.68
C SER A 823 15.91 12.12 24.39
N ALA A 824 15.84 12.80 23.24
CA ALA A 824 14.65 13.52 22.81
C ALA A 824 13.50 12.54 22.47
N VAL A 825 13.76 11.44 21.74
CA VAL A 825 12.78 10.36 21.49
C VAL A 825 12.27 9.68 22.78
N LYS A 826 13.09 9.62 23.84
CA LYS A 826 12.72 9.01 25.13
C LYS A 826 11.68 9.85 25.90
N VAL A 827 11.70 11.18 25.80
CA VAL A 827 10.67 12.05 26.40
C VAL A 827 9.30 11.77 25.78
N VAL A 828 9.29 11.53 24.46
CA VAL A 828 8.12 11.03 23.73
C VAL A 828 7.66 9.69 24.28
N GLY A 829 8.56 8.69 24.34
CA GLY A 829 8.25 7.35 24.82
C GLY A 829 7.82 7.26 26.29
N MET A 830 7.94 8.34 27.07
CA MET A 830 7.47 8.44 28.45
C MET A 830 6.05 9.02 28.55
N THR A 831 5.81 10.18 27.94
CA THR A 831 4.46 10.79 27.92
C THR A 831 3.46 9.92 27.13
N LEU A 832 3.93 8.89 26.41
CA LEU A 832 3.09 7.84 25.81
C LEU A 832 2.55 6.87 26.87
N ARG A 833 3.34 6.56 27.89
CA ARG A 833 2.97 5.53 28.86
C ARG A 833 2.02 6.03 29.94
N GLU A 834 2.12 7.31 30.27
CA GLU A 834 1.15 8.02 31.13
C GLU A 834 -0.27 7.95 30.57
N LEU A 835 -0.41 7.58 29.29
CA LEU A 835 -1.59 7.83 28.50
C LEU A 835 -2.31 6.61 27.91
N ILE A 836 -1.61 5.51 27.70
CA ILE A 836 -2.34 4.23 27.57
C ILE A 836 -3.13 3.98 28.88
N GLN A 837 -2.54 4.39 30.01
CA GLN A 837 -3.05 4.30 31.37
C GLN A 837 -4.44 4.95 31.55
N SER A 838 -4.62 6.22 31.17
CA SER A 838 -5.88 6.96 31.36
C SER A 838 -7.04 6.43 30.51
N VAL A 839 -6.73 5.72 29.43
CA VAL A 839 -7.71 4.99 28.61
C VAL A 839 -8.08 3.64 29.23
N ASP A 840 -7.10 2.90 29.75
CA ASP A 840 -7.33 1.61 30.39
C ASP A 840 -8.19 1.72 31.67
N GLU A 841 -8.24 2.91 32.29
CA GLU A 841 -9.12 3.19 33.43
C GLU A 841 -10.63 3.31 33.08
N ILE A 842 -10.98 3.51 31.80
CA ILE A 842 -12.37 3.67 31.32
C ILE A 842 -12.83 2.56 30.38
N LEU A 843 -11.90 1.84 29.75
CA LEU A 843 -12.15 0.63 28.95
C LEU A 843 -13.13 -0.37 29.62
N PRO A 844 -13.06 -0.65 30.93
CA PRO A 844 -13.98 -1.57 31.61
C PRO A 844 -15.43 -1.07 31.78
N SER A 845 -15.71 0.21 31.54
CA SER A 845 -17.07 0.78 31.64
C SER A 845 -17.89 0.66 30.35
N LEU A 846 -17.38 -0.09 29.37
CA LEU A 846 -17.76 0.00 27.96
C LEU A 846 -18.06 -1.36 27.33
N HIS A 847 -18.83 -1.36 26.23
CA HIS A 847 -19.43 -2.59 25.71
C HIS A 847 -18.44 -3.47 24.92
N SER A 848 -18.51 -4.79 25.15
CA SER A 848 -17.48 -5.76 24.72
C SER A 848 -17.33 -5.97 23.20
N SER A 849 -18.26 -5.42 22.40
CA SER A 849 -18.12 -5.36 20.94
C SER A 849 -17.09 -4.29 20.52
N VAL A 850 -17.10 -3.13 21.19
CA VAL A 850 -16.24 -1.97 20.88
C VAL A 850 -14.89 -2.07 21.57
N THR A 851 -14.77 -2.83 22.67
CA THR A 851 -13.46 -3.09 23.31
C THR A 851 -12.46 -3.78 22.37
N THR A 852 -12.92 -4.56 21.38
CA THR A 852 -12.05 -5.21 20.38
C THR A 852 -11.52 -4.21 19.34
N GLU A 853 -12.33 -3.18 19.06
CA GLU A 853 -12.05 -2.05 18.17
C GLU A 853 -10.94 -1.19 18.80
N ILE A 854 -11.19 -0.80 20.06
CA ILE A 854 -10.31 -0.08 20.99
C ILE A 854 -8.99 -0.87 21.23
N GLU A 855 -9.06 -2.18 21.52
CA GLU A 855 -7.86 -3.01 21.75
C GLU A 855 -7.14 -3.44 20.46
N GLY A 856 -7.84 -3.38 19.32
CA GLY A 856 -7.30 -3.55 17.98
C GLY A 856 -6.56 -2.29 17.52
N THR A 857 -7.04 -1.13 17.95
CA THR A 857 -6.21 0.06 17.96
C THR A 857 -5.00 -0.19 18.89
N LYS A 858 -5.15 -0.53 20.20
CA LYS A 858 -4.11 -0.44 21.29
C LYS A 858 -2.78 -1.20 21.22
N LYS A 859 -2.43 -1.75 20.06
CA LYS A 859 -1.12 -2.38 19.76
C LYS A 859 -0.32 -1.59 18.70
N LEU A 860 -0.92 -0.52 18.18
CA LEU A 860 -0.56 0.13 16.95
C LEU A 860 0.57 1.13 17.23
N LEU A 861 0.40 2.11 18.12
CA LEU A 861 1.45 3.12 18.34
C LEU A 861 2.65 2.63 19.20
N ASN A 862 2.60 1.42 19.78
CA ASN A 862 3.79 0.77 20.34
C ASN A 862 4.71 0.30 19.20
N LYS A 863 4.17 -0.30 18.14
CA LYS A 863 4.94 -0.55 16.91
C LYS A 863 5.40 0.78 16.30
N ASP A 864 4.60 1.83 16.41
CA ASP A 864 5.03 3.14 15.94
C ASP A 864 6.21 3.70 16.73
N LEU A 865 6.25 3.53 18.06
CA LEU A 865 7.41 3.92 18.86
C LEU A 865 8.63 3.08 18.45
N GLY A 866 8.41 1.80 18.15
CA GLY A 866 9.38 0.94 17.48
C GLY A 866 9.90 1.53 16.16
N GLU A 867 9.03 2.07 15.30
CA GLU A 867 9.43 2.66 14.03
C GLU A 867 10.13 4.02 14.18
N LEU A 868 9.69 4.90 15.10
CA LEU A 868 10.44 6.12 15.43
C LEU A 868 11.86 5.76 15.90
N ILE A 869 11.97 4.85 16.86
CA ILE A 869 13.26 4.36 17.38
C ILE A 869 14.09 3.71 16.26
N SER A 870 13.46 2.99 15.32
CA SER A 870 14.15 2.36 14.19
C SER A 870 14.76 3.39 13.22
N LYS A 871 13.96 4.33 12.72
CA LYS A 871 14.47 5.39 11.82
C LYS A 871 15.46 6.33 12.54
N MET A 872 15.26 6.58 13.84
CA MET A 872 16.20 7.33 14.68
C MET A 872 17.57 6.64 14.75
N ARG A 873 17.62 5.32 14.95
CA ARG A 873 18.89 4.55 14.93
C ARG A 873 19.55 4.60 13.56
N LEU A 874 18.76 4.55 12.48
CA LEU A 874 19.29 4.68 11.12
C LEU A 874 19.91 6.07 10.87
N ALA A 875 19.29 7.14 11.40
CA ALA A 875 19.81 8.50 11.35
C ALA A 875 21.10 8.70 12.17
N GLN A 876 21.20 8.01 13.32
CA GLN A 876 22.39 8.00 14.16
C GLN A 876 23.55 7.23 13.49
N GLN A 877 23.28 6.05 12.93
CA GLN A 877 24.30 5.21 12.26
C GLN A 877 24.86 5.80 10.96
N ASN A 878 24.10 6.67 10.27
CA ASN A 878 24.53 7.29 9.01
C ASN A 878 25.01 8.75 9.18
N SER A 879 25.29 9.21 10.40
CA SER A 879 25.54 10.62 10.69
C SER A 879 26.77 11.24 10.03
N ILE A 880 27.72 10.41 9.59
CA ILE A 880 28.96 10.83 8.90
C ILE A 880 29.01 10.38 7.43
N THR A 881 27.90 9.87 6.90
CA THR A 881 27.79 9.44 5.49
C THR A 881 27.01 10.46 4.67
N SER A 882 27.06 10.34 3.34
CA SER A 882 26.24 11.15 2.42
C SER A 882 24.73 10.87 2.50
N LEU A 883 24.26 10.10 3.50
CA LEU A 883 22.85 9.78 3.75
C LEU A 883 22.31 10.43 5.04
N LYS A 884 23.10 11.23 5.77
CA LYS A 884 22.71 11.88 7.05
C LYS A 884 21.33 12.55 6.98
N GLU A 885 21.16 13.46 6.02
CA GLU A 885 19.97 14.31 5.88
C GLU A 885 18.71 13.49 5.55
N GLU A 886 18.82 12.52 4.65
CA GLU A 886 17.70 11.63 4.30
C GLU A 886 17.29 10.74 5.48
N CYS A 887 18.25 10.26 6.28
CA CYS A 887 17.93 9.46 7.46
C CYS A 887 17.33 10.32 8.59
N GLN A 888 17.82 11.55 8.80
CA GLN A 888 17.18 12.53 9.70
C GLN A 888 15.73 12.83 9.28
N ARG A 889 15.49 13.01 7.97
CA ARG A 889 14.16 13.25 7.40
C ARG A 889 13.22 12.08 7.63
N GLN A 890 13.70 10.83 7.48
CA GLN A 890 12.92 9.63 7.79
C GLN A 890 12.66 9.44 9.29
N MET A 891 13.61 9.81 10.17
CA MET A 891 13.38 9.84 11.61
C MET A 891 12.23 10.80 11.96
N LEU A 892 12.18 11.98 11.34
CA LEU A 892 11.09 12.92 11.58
C LEU A 892 9.79 12.58 10.91
N ALA A 893 9.83 11.96 9.73
CA ALA A 893 8.65 11.31 9.18
C ALA A 893 8.12 10.38 10.28
N ALA A 894 8.89 9.38 10.72
CA ALA A 894 8.50 8.44 11.77
C ALA A 894 8.19 9.04 13.15
N ALA A 895 8.64 10.26 13.47
CA ALA A 895 8.18 11.04 14.64
C ALA A 895 6.80 11.60 14.34
N HIS A 896 6.65 12.48 13.36
CA HIS A 896 5.37 12.98 12.86
C HIS A 896 4.35 11.90 12.44
N THR A 897 4.83 10.66 12.31
CA THR A 897 4.16 9.45 11.93
C THR A 897 4.00 8.48 13.11
N LEU A 898 4.74 8.61 14.21
CA LEU A 898 4.18 8.32 15.54
C LEU A 898 3.01 9.33 15.72
N ALA A 899 3.13 10.52 15.12
CA ALA A 899 2.47 11.71 15.59
C ALA A 899 1.17 12.12 15.03
N LEU A 900 0.77 12.06 13.77
CA LEU A 900 -0.65 12.45 13.52
C LEU A 900 -1.60 11.67 14.41
N ASP A 901 -1.05 10.54 14.80
CA ASP A 901 -1.67 9.33 14.95
C ASP A 901 -2.08 9.30 16.45
N SER A 902 -2.54 10.30 17.23
CA SER A 902 -2.97 9.97 18.62
C SER A 902 -4.05 10.83 19.28
N LYS A 903 -5.13 11.13 18.55
CA LYS A 903 -6.47 11.49 19.05
C LYS A 903 -7.55 10.39 18.85
N ASN A 904 -7.75 9.74 17.70
CA ASN A 904 -8.77 8.69 17.36
C ASN A 904 -9.23 7.48 18.26
N LEU A 905 -8.53 6.79 19.18
CA LEU A 905 -9.23 5.89 20.18
C LEU A 905 -9.61 6.67 21.42
N LEU A 906 -8.95 7.80 21.61
CA LEU A 906 -9.60 8.98 22.10
C LEU A 906 -10.54 9.63 21.01
N ASP A 907 -11.10 8.75 20.19
CA ASP A 907 -12.41 8.85 19.56
C ASP A 907 -13.16 7.49 19.62
N ALA A 908 -12.48 6.34 19.68
CA ALA A 908 -13.10 5.00 19.87
C ALA A 908 -13.71 4.75 21.27
N VAL A 909 -13.31 5.49 22.30
CA VAL A 909 -13.76 5.29 23.69
C VAL A 909 -15.04 6.06 24.10
N ASP A 910 -15.48 7.17 23.47
CA ASP A 910 -16.89 7.60 23.36
C ASP A 910 -17.53 7.16 22.05
N GLN A 911 -16.84 6.56 21.07
CA GLN A 911 -17.56 5.62 20.20
C GLN A 911 -18.28 4.60 21.06
N ALA A 912 -17.57 4.08 22.04
CA ALA A 912 -18.15 3.28 23.10
C ALA A 912 -18.98 4.10 24.12
N ARG A 913 -18.45 5.10 24.84
CA ARG A 913 -19.18 5.91 25.86
C ARG A 913 -20.46 6.55 25.30
N VAL A 914 -20.51 7.08 24.07
CA VAL A 914 -21.76 7.60 23.46
C VAL A 914 -22.66 6.48 22.96
N ARG A 915 -22.15 5.39 22.35
CA ARG A 915 -22.98 4.17 22.13
C ARG A 915 -23.52 3.58 23.45
N ALA A 916 -22.87 3.87 24.58
CA ALA A 916 -23.26 3.50 25.94
C ALA A 916 -24.00 4.62 26.71
N ASN A 917 -24.38 5.73 26.05
CA ASN A 917 -25.10 6.87 26.64
C ASN A 917 -24.44 7.56 27.86
N LEU A 918 -23.13 7.44 28.01
CA LEU A 918 -22.30 8.19 28.98
C LEU A 918 -21.89 9.58 28.46
N ALA A 919 -22.43 10.00 27.31
CA ALA A 919 -22.16 11.26 26.64
C ALA A 919 -22.72 12.49 27.37
N LYS A 920 -22.04 13.64 27.21
CA LYS A 920 -22.51 14.96 27.69
C LYS A 920 -22.58 15.94 26.52
N PRO A 921 -23.74 16.14 25.87
CA PRO A 921 -23.87 17.09 24.76
C PRO A 921 -23.72 18.55 25.22
N LYS A 922 -23.43 19.43 24.26
CA LYS A 922 -23.37 20.89 24.48
C LYS A 922 -24.75 21.54 24.34
N THR A 923 -24.95 22.65 25.04
CA THR A 923 -26.11 23.54 24.86
C THR A 923 -25.73 24.75 24.02
N ASP A 924 -26.50 25.03 22.96
CA ASP A 924 -26.31 26.25 22.15
C ASP A 924 -26.80 27.52 22.85
N SER A 925 -26.18 28.64 22.48
CA SER A 925 -26.64 29.99 22.75
C SER A 925 -26.44 30.85 21.50
N GLN A 926 -27.47 31.60 21.13
CA GLN A 926 -27.69 32.16 19.79
C GLN A 926 -26.64 33.15 19.25
N ASP A 927 -26.53 33.14 17.91
CA ASP A 927 -26.48 34.27 16.96
C ASP A 927 -25.75 35.58 17.35
N VAL A 928 -24.88 36.08 16.46
CA VAL A 928 -25.23 37.16 15.49
C VAL A 928 -24.07 37.44 14.52
N SER A 929 -24.44 37.68 13.27
CA SER A 929 -23.67 37.96 12.04
C SER A 929 -22.44 38.91 12.06
N GLY A 930 -21.53 38.67 11.11
CA GLY A 930 -20.85 39.70 10.31
C GLY A 930 -19.44 40.11 10.78
N GLU A 931 -18.46 40.35 9.89
CA GLU A 931 -18.40 40.25 8.40
C GLU A 931 -17.14 39.48 7.97
#